data_AF-A0A933UYS2-F1
#
_entry.id   AF-A0A933UYS2-F1
#
_cell.length_a   1.000
_cell.length_b   1.000
_cell.length_c   1.000
_cell.angle_alpha   90.00
_cell.angle_beta   90.00
_cell.angle_gamma   90.00
#
_symmetry.space_group_name_H-M   'P 1'
#
loop_
_entity.id
_entity.type
_entity.pdbx_description
1 polymer ?
#
loop_
_entity_poly.entity_id
_entity_poly.type
_entity_poly.pdbx_seq_one_letter_code
_entity_poly.pdbx_strand_id
1 'polypeptide(L)'
;MKRIIITIAALAAAASFLLPAANFKRIGIFAAANNGGRDRVLLRYAERDARTVSKVFTEVGGMEAVDAVIVTNTTRGKLTAAVESVRQKVVQAKSAKSRTEVIFYYSGHSDEEGLKFNGETYRYAELKEAIEKLSADMHIVILDSCSSGALTRLKGGAKRPAFVFDTDASAKGYAFLTSSSVDEASQESDAIEGSFFTHALVSGLRGAADVTQDKKVTLNEAYQFAYNETLAHTERTEGGAQHPAYAMRISGAGDVVMTDIRNTTATLTLDESLYGRVAVRDANGRLVVELSKSQGQEFELGLEPGSYRVTVTREREVREAPVTVSANGRMTLALSQMKIASTEATVKRGGGTETTAGIVATSNALVVTIPLNGLQTTSNSQYVIQPINLSLIPSRWMSSPSPYKTLNNLALGLVGVDADVLNGVAWSSVMNIFYERSTGVVWAGVGNVVDGPALGLNWAGVFNIGGELYGLNWAGVFNQSKKDMHGANWAGVFNIAGADSYGVDFAGVFNIANGDVKGVQMAGIFDIAASVKGLQMAGIFNIASNVTGMQMAGIFNVANGKVDGVQMGIVNVADEVTLPIGLVNIIKNGIFDPFIMYEDTGFISAGLRSGSKNFYTIGIIGTRTDLDTVCWRGGFGGELPVGPVYFDLDLTAGSMHSVRGMIDLFKAGWEMHDDNLLTPSSSTNAMTERMIYGGAILAQLRLTAGWRFNDNIGIFAGVSYNYCRRFSSAGVAPENRLAAFPWSDDRTIHYPGIFAGIQF
;
A
#
# COMPACT_ATOMS: atom_id res chain seq x y z
N MET A 1 -0.53 9.21 -28.20
CA MET A 1 0.02 8.43 -27.06
C MET A 1 -0.90 7.30 -26.63
N LYS A 2 -2.09 7.54 -26.02
CA LYS A 2 -3.05 6.46 -25.71
C LYS A 2 -3.31 5.56 -26.92
N ARG A 3 -3.56 6.10 -28.11
CA ARG A 3 -3.85 5.30 -29.32
C ARG A 3 -2.65 4.53 -29.91
N ILE A 4 -1.41 5.01 -29.80
CA ILE A 4 -0.24 4.29 -30.36
C ILE A 4 0.22 3.19 -29.38
N ILE A 5 0.15 3.47 -28.08
CA ILE A 5 0.31 2.47 -27.01
C ILE A 5 -0.80 1.42 -27.10
N ILE A 6 -2.06 1.83 -27.36
CA ILE A 6 -3.18 0.92 -27.62
C ILE A 6 -2.99 0.15 -28.94
N THR A 7 -2.42 0.72 -30.00
CA THR A 7 -2.24 0.01 -31.30
C THR A 7 -1.09 -1.00 -31.24
N ILE A 8 0.01 -0.70 -30.55
CA ILE A 8 1.12 -1.66 -30.35
C ILE A 8 0.72 -2.72 -29.31
N ALA A 9 0.01 -2.34 -28.24
CA ALA A 9 -0.61 -3.29 -27.32
C ALA A 9 -1.73 -4.12 -28.00
N ALA A 10 -2.46 -3.55 -28.98
CA ALA A 10 -3.49 -4.26 -29.75
C ALA A 10 -2.89 -5.18 -30.83
N LEU A 11 -1.71 -4.88 -31.38
CA LEU A 11 -0.98 -5.77 -32.30
C LEU A 11 -0.27 -6.90 -31.54
N ALA A 12 0.23 -6.64 -30.34
CA ALA A 12 0.69 -7.68 -29.41
C ALA A 12 -0.48 -8.51 -28.84
N ALA A 13 -1.65 -7.90 -28.62
CA ALA A 13 -2.88 -8.60 -28.26
C ALA A 13 -3.50 -9.35 -29.44
N ALA A 14 -3.33 -8.90 -30.70
CA ALA A 14 -3.81 -9.58 -31.91
C ALA A 14 -3.12 -10.94 -32.14
N ALA A 15 -1.87 -11.10 -31.70
CA ALA A 15 -1.21 -12.41 -31.64
C ALA A 15 -1.69 -13.28 -30.46
N SER A 16 -2.48 -12.72 -29.54
CA SER A 16 -3.05 -13.36 -28.35
C SER A 16 -4.58 -13.54 -28.43
N PHE A 17 -5.22 -13.08 -29.52
CA PHE A 17 -6.66 -13.24 -29.75
C PHE A 17 -7.00 -14.67 -30.22
N LEU A 18 -6.78 -15.63 -29.34
CA LEU A 18 -7.49 -16.91 -29.30
C LEU A 18 -7.59 -17.49 -27.89
N LEU A 19 -7.22 -16.73 -26.85
CA LEU A 19 -7.43 -17.16 -25.47
C LEU A 19 -8.77 -16.61 -24.96
N PRO A 20 -9.72 -17.48 -24.55
CA PRO A 20 -10.95 -17.02 -23.92
C PRO A 20 -10.60 -16.31 -22.61
N ALA A 21 -11.39 -15.28 -22.25
CA ALA A 21 -11.30 -14.62 -20.95
C ALA A 21 -11.17 -15.69 -19.85
N ALA A 22 -10.20 -15.51 -18.94
CA ALA A 22 -9.93 -16.49 -17.90
C ALA A 22 -11.20 -16.75 -17.07
N ASN A 23 -11.83 -17.91 -17.28
CA ASN A 23 -12.97 -18.37 -16.51
C ASN A 23 -12.53 -18.51 -15.05
N PHE A 24 -13.03 -17.65 -14.16
CA PHE A 24 -12.85 -17.78 -12.71
C PHE A 24 -14.21 -18.11 -12.09
N LYS A 25 -14.22 -19.03 -11.12
CA LYS A 25 -15.42 -19.55 -10.47
C LYS A 25 -15.28 -19.40 -8.96
N ARG A 26 -16.13 -18.59 -8.35
CA ARG A 26 -16.22 -18.40 -6.90
C ARG A 26 -17.28 -19.33 -6.33
N ILE A 27 -16.93 -20.07 -5.28
CA ILE A 27 -17.80 -21.05 -4.62
C ILE A 27 -17.75 -20.80 -3.11
N GLY A 28 -18.88 -20.85 -2.41
CA GLY A 28 -18.96 -20.42 -1.02
C GLY A 28 -19.59 -21.44 -0.07
N ILE A 29 -19.07 -21.53 1.15
CA ILE A 29 -19.70 -22.16 2.32
C ILE A 29 -20.01 -21.06 3.32
N PHE A 30 -21.29 -20.87 3.66
CA PHE A 30 -21.75 -19.86 4.62
C PHE A 30 -22.46 -20.56 5.76
N ALA A 31 -21.72 -20.89 6.81
CA ALA A 31 -22.20 -21.64 7.95
C ALA A 31 -22.56 -20.72 9.12
N ALA A 32 -23.56 -21.10 9.89
CA ALA A 32 -23.96 -20.38 11.10
C ALA A 32 -24.52 -21.28 12.18
N ALA A 33 -24.29 -20.91 13.43
CA ALA A 33 -24.89 -21.56 14.58
C ALA A 33 -25.20 -20.57 15.70
N ASN A 34 -26.49 -20.42 16.00
CA ASN A 34 -26.93 -19.59 17.13
C ASN A 34 -26.66 -20.27 18.49
N ASN A 35 -26.81 -21.60 18.55
CA ASN A 35 -26.64 -22.39 19.77
C ASN A 35 -25.21 -22.95 19.87
N GLY A 36 -24.42 -22.44 20.82
CA GLY A 36 -23.06 -22.90 21.09
C GLY A 36 -22.93 -24.09 22.05
N GLY A 37 -24.03 -24.56 22.66
CA GLY A 37 -24.03 -25.58 23.71
C GLY A 37 -24.64 -25.09 25.03
N ARG A 38 -24.66 -25.95 26.06
CA ARG A 38 -25.39 -25.70 27.33
C ARG A 38 -24.82 -24.56 28.17
N ASP A 39 -23.52 -24.26 28.03
CA ASP A 39 -22.81 -23.26 28.85
C ASP A 39 -22.64 -21.91 28.13
N ARG A 40 -23.38 -21.68 27.04
CA ARG A 40 -23.24 -20.48 26.20
C ARG A 40 -24.59 -19.82 25.95
N VAL A 41 -24.58 -18.50 25.87
CA VAL A 41 -25.76 -17.71 25.50
C VAL A 41 -26.20 -18.02 24.07
N LEU A 42 -27.51 -18.04 23.84
CA LEU A 42 -28.07 -18.22 22.51
C LEU A 42 -27.90 -16.93 21.71
N LEU A 43 -27.18 -16.98 20.59
CA LEU A 43 -27.04 -15.84 19.68
C LEU A 43 -28.33 -15.64 18.89
N ARG A 44 -28.57 -14.41 18.47
CA ARG A 44 -29.80 -14.04 17.73
C ARG A 44 -29.56 -13.95 16.23
N TYR A 45 -28.39 -13.49 15.79
CA TYR A 45 -28.22 -13.02 14.42
C TYR A 45 -27.24 -13.82 13.55
N ALA A 46 -26.54 -14.83 14.08
CA ALA A 46 -25.51 -15.55 13.32
C ALA A 46 -26.03 -16.19 12.00
N GLU A 47 -27.24 -16.76 12.00
CA GLU A 47 -27.83 -17.29 10.76
C GLU A 47 -28.16 -16.22 9.72
N ARG A 48 -28.51 -15.01 10.17
CA ARG A 48 -28.76 -13.87 9.29
C ARG A 48 -27.46 -13.34 8.72
N ASP A 49 -26.41 -13.26 9.53
CA ASP A 49 -25.09 -12.80 9.11
C ASP A 49 -24.55 -13.67 7.98
N ALA A 50 -24.61 -15.01 8.11
CA ALA A 50 -24.22 -15.93 7.03
C ALA A 50 -25.04 -15.76 5.74
N ARG A 51 -26.35 -15.52 5.85
CA ARG A 51 -27.19 -15.24 4.67
C ARG A 51 -26.83 -13.91 4.02
N THR A 52 -26.52 -12.89 4.82
CA THR A 52 -26.19 -11.55 4.35
C THR A 52 -24.86 -11.55 3.58
N VAL A 53 -23.83 -12.19 4.13
CA VAL A 53 -22.53 -12.33 3.46
C VAL A 53 -22.67 -13.13 2.17
N SER A 54 -23.39 -14.26 2.19
CA SER A 54 -23.68 -15.04 0.99
C SER A 54 -24.32 -14.18 -0.10
N LYS A 55 -25.34 -13.39 0.28
CA LYS A 55 -26.08 -12.52 -0.62
C LYS A 55 -25.18 -11.47 -1.28
N VAL A 56 -24.31 -10.82 -0.52
CA VAL A 56 -23.33 -9.86 -1.06
C VAL A 56 -22.45 -10.50 -2.12
N PHE A 57 -21.90 -11.68 -1.87
CA PHE A 57 -21.07 -12.37 -2.86
C PHE A 57 -21.85 -12.76 -4.12
N THR A 58 -23.14 -13.09 -3.98
CA THR A 58 -23.99 -13.37 -5.14
C THR A 58 -24.37 -12.13 -5.95
N GLU A 59 -24.43 -10.95 -5.32
CA GLU A 59 -24.89 -9.70 -5.96
C GLU A 59 -23.77 -8.89 -6.57
N VAL A 60 -22.65 -8.74 -5.83
CA VAL A 60 -21.53 -7.86 -6.18
C VAL A 60 -20.19 -8.61 -6.22
N GLY A 61 -20.15 -9.85 -5.72
CA GLY A 61 -18.95 -10.69 -5.67
C GLY A 61 -18.83 -11.71 -6.80
N GLY A 62 -19.69 -11.68 -7.83
CA GLY A 62 -19.58 -12.55 -9.00
C GLY A 62 -19.75 -14.07 -8.71
N MET A 63 -20.37 -14.43 -7.59
CA MET A 63 -20.70 -15.83 -7.25
C MET A 63 -22.10 -16.17 -7.77
N GLU A 64 -22.26 -17.30 -8.46
CA GLU A 64 -23.61 -17.74 -8.84
C GLU A 64 -24.36 -18.26 -7.61
N ALA A 65 -25.68 -18.03 -7.55
CA ALA A 65 -26.50 -18.49 -6.43
C ALA A 65 -26.42 -20.02 -6.20
N VAL A 66 -26.21 -20.79 -7.27
CA VAL A 66 -26.04 -22.25 -7.21
C VAL A 66 -24.74 -22.66 -6.52
N ASP A 67 -23.74 -21.79 -6.50
CA ASP A 67 -22.41 -22.04 -5.91
C ASP A 67 -22.34 -21.63 -4.43
N ALA A 68 -23.38 -21.00 -3.90
CA ALA A 68 -23.51 -20.62 -2.50
C ALA A 68 -24.14 -21.75 -1.65
N VAL A 69 -23.36 -22.39 -0.79
CA VAL A 69 -23.86 -23.43 0.14
C VAL A 69 -24.05 -22.81 1.53
N ILE A 70 -25.31 -22.56 1.90
CA ILE A 70 -25.67 -21.99 3.21
C ILE A 70 -26.02 -23.11 4.18
N VAL A 71 -25.37 -23.12 5.35
CA VAL A 71 -25.59 -24.11 6.41
C VAL A 71 -26.08 -23.40 7.67
N THR A 72 -27.39 -23.47 7.94
CA THR A 72 -27.97 -22.97 9.20
C THR A 72 -28.22 -24.09 10.19
N ASN A 73 -28.32 -23.74 11.48
CA ASN A 73 -28.33 -24.67 12.58
C ASN A 73 -27.25 -25.76 12.39
N THR A 74 -26.00 -25.31 12.28
CA THR A 74 -24.85 -26.13 11.87
C THR A 74 -24.65 -27.31 12.82
N THR A 75 -24.38 -28.48 12.24
CA THR A 75 -23.91 -29.68 12.95
C THR A 75 -22.69 -30.21 12.23
N ARG A 76 -21.90 -31.07 12.87
CA ARG A 76 -20.69 -31.62 12.28
C ARG A 76 -21.00 -32.36 10.98
N GLY A 77 -22.10 -33.12 10.94
CA GLY A 77 -22.57 -33.81 9.74
C GLY A 77 -22.93 -32.86 8.59
N LYS A 78 -23.68 -31.78 8.87
CA LYS A 78 -24.06 -30.79 7.86
C LYS A 78 -22.86 -30.03 7.30
N LEU A 79 -21.91 -29.64 8.17
CA LEU A 79 -20.72 -28.91 7.74
C LEU A 79 -19.82 -29.80 6.87
N THR A 80 -19.60 -31.06 7.26
CA THR A 80 -18.87 -32.03 6.45
C THR A 80 -19.53 -32.28 5.09
N ALA A 81 -20.87 -32.38 5.05
CA ALA A 81 -21.61 -32.52 3.80
C ALA A 81 -21.48 -31.28 2.89
N ALA A 82 -21.44 -30.08 3.47
CA ALA A 82 -21.23 -28.84 2.73
C ALA A 82 -19.81 -28.75 2.15
N VAL A 83 -18.79 -29.11 2.93
CA VAL A 83 -17.40 -29.21 2.45
C VAL A 83 -17.30 -30.18 1.28
N GLU A 84 -17.92 -31.36 1.38
CA GLU A 84 -17.91 -32.33 0.29
C GLU A 84 -18.65 -31.84 -0.96
N SER A 85 -19.81 -31.17 -0.79
CA SER A 85 -20.54 -30.57 -1.90
C SER A 85 -19.71 -29.50 -2.62
N VAL A 86 -19.04 -28.62 -1.88
CA VAL A 86 -18.15 -27.59 -2.46
C VAL A 86 -16.92 -28.23 -3.11
N ARG A 87 -16.35 -29.29 -2.53
CA ARG A 87 -15.24 -30.05 -3.14
C ARG A 87 -15.63 -30.56 -4.53
N GLN A 88 -16.83 -31.11 -4.68
CA GLN A 88 -17.33 -31.59 -5.97
C GLN A 88 -17.47 -30.46 -7.00
N LYS A 89 -17.98 -29.29 -6.58
CA LYS A 89 -18.07 -28.09 -7.44
C LYS A 89 -16.69 -27.57 -7.85
N VAL A 90 -15.71 -27.57 -6.94
CA VAL A 90 -14.32 -27.18 -7.24
C VAL A 90 -13.70 -28.13 -8.25
N VAL A 91 -13.88 -29.45 -8.08
CA VAL A 91 -13.40 -30.45 -9.05
C VAL A 91 -14.03 -30.21 -10.43
N GLN A 92 -15.35 -29.99 -10.49
CA GLN A 92 -16.05 -29.72 -11.74
C GLN A 92 -15.54 -28.43 -12.43
N ALA A 93 -15.37 -27.35 -11.68
CA ALA A 93 -14.86 -26.09 -12.19
C ALA A 93 -13.41 -26.21 -12.70
N LYS A 94 -12.55 -26.97 -11.99
CA LYS A 94 -11.19 -27.25 -12.43
C LYS A 94 -11.15 -28.12 -13.69
N SER A 95 -12.04 -29.11 -13.82
CA SER A 95 -12.18 -29.89 -15.07
C SER A 95 -12.61 -29.01 -16.26
N ALA A 96 -13.38 -27.95 -16.01
CA ALA A 96 -13.73 -26.93 -17.00
C ALA A 96 -12.62 -25.89 -17.24
N LYS A 97 -11.39 -26.13 -16.75
CA LYS A 97 -10.24 -25.21 -16.80
C LYS A 97 -10.52 -23.84 -16.20
N SER A 98 -11.49 -23.76 -15.28
CA SER A 98 -11.77 -22.53 -14.53
C SER A 98 -10.87 -22.44 -13.30
N ARG A 99 -10.38 -21.24 -13.02
CA ARG A 99 -9.69 -20.95 -11.76
C ARG A 99 -10.70 -20.91 -10.62
N THR A 100 -10.40 -21.51 -9.47
CA THR A 100 -11.36 -21.62 -8.36
C THR A 100 -10.97 -20.81 -7.14
N GLU A 101 -11.94 -20.09 -6.60
CA GLU A 101 -11.84 -19.38 -5.32
C GLU A 101 -12.92 -19.89 -4.37
N VAL A 102 -12.52 -20.27 -3.16
CA VAL A 102 -13.45 -20.70 -2.12
C VAL A 102 -13.55 -19.66 -1.02
N ILE A 103 -14.78 -19.25 -0.73
CA ILE A 103 -15.13 -18.47 0.46
C ILE A 103 -15.67 -19.42 1.52
N PHE A 104 -15.08 -19.44 2.71
CA PHE A 104 -15.66 -20.06 3.89
C PHE A 104 -15.98 -18.96 4.88
N TYR A 105 -17.25 -18.83 5.23
CA TYR A 105 -17.73 -17.90 6.24
C TYR A 105 -18.41 -18.68 7.36
N TYR A 106 -18.07 -18.38 8.61
CA TYR A 106 -18.76 -18.91 9.78
C TYR A 106 -19.12 -17.79 10.74
N SER A 107 -20.38 -17.77 11.21
CA SER A 107 -20.81 -16.93 12.33
C SER A 107 -21.36 -17.80 13.47
N GLY A 108 -20.87 -17.57 14.69
CA GLY A 108 -21.32 -18.33 15.86
C GLY A 108 -20.31 -18.35 17.00
N HIS A 109 -20.45 -19.36 17.88
CA HIS A 109 -19.54 -19.53 19.01
C HIS A 109 -18.24 -20.25 18.63
N SER A 110 -17.18 -19.93 19.34
CA SER A 110 -15.85 -20.54 19.27
C SER A 110 -15.14 -20.49 20.63
N ASP A 111 -14.09 -21.28 20.78
CA ASP A 111 -13.05 -21.12 21.82
C ASP A 111 -11.69 -21.52 21.25
N GLU A 112 -10.71 -21.80 22.11
CA GLU A 112 -9.36 -22.22 21.77
C GLU A 112 -9.30 -23.53 20.97
N GLU A 113 -10.27 -24.43 21.14
CA GLU A 113 -10.26 -25.76 20.53
C GLU A 113 -10.87 -25.77 19.12
N GLY A 114 -11.94 -25.01 18.90
CA GLY A 114 -12.67 -25.04 17.65
C GLY A 114 -13.97 -24.24 17.61
N LEU A 115 -14.67 -24.36 16.49
CA LEU A 115 -16.02 -23.84 16.30
C LEU A 115 -17.01 -24.65 17.14
N LYS A 116 -17.98 -23.97 17.77
CA LYS A 116 -18.95 -24.56 18.70
C LYS A 116 -20.35 -24.45 18.16
N PHE A 117 -21.03 -25.58 18.01
CA PHE A 117 -22.41 -25.61 17.55
C PHE A 117 -23.16 -26.82 18.10
N ASN A 118 -24.36 -26.60 18.62
CA ASN A 118 -25.25 -27.65 19.15
C ASN A 118 -24.60 -28.60 20.19
N GLY A 119 -23.64 -28.09 20.98
CA GLY A 119 -22.88 -28.89 21.94
C GLY A 119 -21.76 -29.75 21.33
N GLU A 120 -21.53 -29.66 20.02
CA GLU A 120 -20.41 -30.27 19.31
C GLU A 120 -19.25 -29.27 19.15
N THR A 121 -18.03 -29.79 19.05
CA THR A 121 -16.83 -29.01 18.71
C THR A 121 -16.27 -29.46 17.36
N TYR A 122 -15.98 -28.52 16.48
CA TYR A 122 -15.29 -28.75 15.23
C TYR A 122 -13.91 -28.09 15.29
N ARG A 123 -12.86 -28.91 15.47
CA ARG A 123 -11.54 -28.40 15.83
C ARG A 123 -10.92 -27.61 14.68
N TYR A 124 -10.10 -26.62 15.01
CA TYR A 124 -9.39 -25.82 13.99
C TYR A 124 -8.48 -26.63 13.09
N ALA A 125 -7.85 -27.70 13.62
CA ALA A 125 -7.05 -28.62 12.82
C ALA A 125 -7.92 -29.35 11.77
N GLU A 126 -9.11 -29.78 12.16
CA GLU A 126 -10.07 -30.44 11.26
C GLU A 126 -10.61 -29.46 10.22
N LEU A 127 -10.90 -28.22 10.61
CA LEU A 127 -11.31 -27.15 9.69
C LEU A 127 -10.22 -26.83 8.67
N LYS A 128 -8.98 -26.66 9.13
CA LYS A 128 -7.86 -26.40 8.24
C LYS A 128 -7.68 -27.53 7.23
N GLU A 129 -7.69 -28.78 7.68
CA GLU A 129 -7.58 -29.95 6.81
C GLU A 129 -8.75 -30.03 5.81
N ALA A 130 -9.97 -29.72 6.25
CA ALA A 130 -11.15 -29.69 5.39
C ALA A 130 -11.04 -28.63 4.29
N ILE A 131 -10.57 -27.42 4.61
CA ILE A 131 -10.34 -26.34 3.64
C ILE A 131 -9.21 -26.70 2.67
N GLU A 132 -8.08 -27.22 3.15
CA GLU A 132 -6.95 -27.65 2.31
C GLU A 132 -7.37 -28.73 1.30
N LYS A 133 -8.25 -29.66 1.71
CA LYS A 133 -8.79 -30.73 0.86
C LYS A 133 -9.70 -30.24 -0.27
N LEU A 134 -10.25 -29.02 -0.19
CA LEU A 134 -11.04 -28.44 -1.29
C LEU A 134 -10.20 -28.24 -2.55
N SER A 135 -8.87 -28.12 -2.40
CA SER A 135 -7.93 -27.99 -3.52
C SER A 135 -8.25 -26.81 -4.45
N ALA A 136 -8.79 -25.70 -3.93
CA ALA A 136 -9.02 -24.49 -4.71
C ALA A 136 -7.71 -23.71 -4.94
N ASP A 137 -7.71 -22.76 -5.89
CA ASP A 137 -6.52 -21.94 -6.14
C ASP A 137 -6.35 -20.85 -5.08
N MET A 138 -7.46 -20.34 -4.53
CA MET A 138 -7.51 -19.36 -3.44
C MET A 138 -8.55 -19.78 -2.39
N HIS A 139 -8.19 -19.71 -1.11
CA HIS A 139 -9.08 -19.98 0.02
C HIS A 139 -9.18 -18.75 0.92
N ILE A 140 -10.39 -18.24 1.12
CA ILE A 140 -10.66 -17.09 1.98
C ILE A 140 -11.58 -17.58 3.09
N VAL A 141 -11.09 -17.54 4.32
CA VAL A 141 -11.77 -18.05 5.51
C VAL A 141 -12.07 -16.87 6.44
N ILE A 142 -13.33 -16.62 6.72
CA ILE A 142 -13.83 -15.51 7.53
C ILE A 142 -14.59 -16.11 8.71
N LEU A 143 -14.10 -15.86 9.93
CA LEU A 143 -14.68 -16.38 11.16
C LEU A 143 -15.19 -15.21 12.00
N ASP A 144 -16.52 -15.07 12.05
CA ASP A 144 -17.24 -14.15 12.91
C ASP A 144 -17.59 -14.83 14.24
N SER A 145 -16.55 -15.01 15.05
CA SER A 145 -16.56 -15.70 16.33
C SER A 145 -15.30 -15.31 17.11
N CYS A 146 -15.30 -15.40 18.44
CA CYS A 146 -14.13 -15.07 19.27
C CYS A 146 -12.86 -15.77 18.75
N SER A 147 -11.75 -15.04 18.62
CA SER A 147 -10.59 -15.58 17.92
C SER A 147 -9.86 -16.67 18.70
N SER A 148 -9.56 -17.77 18.01
CA SER A 148 -8.56 -18.73 18.46
C SER A 148 -7.22 -18.39 17.81
N GLY A 149 -6.22 -18.00 18.61
CA GLY A 149 -4.84 -17.83 18.12
C GLY A 149 -4.19 -19.12 17.54
N ALA A 150 -4.92 -20.25 17.54
CA ALA A 150 -4.48 -21.55 17.07
C ALA A 150 -4.38 -21.68 15.54
N LEU A 151 -5.25 -20.99 14.77
CA LEU A 151 -5.27 -21.09 13.30
C LEU A 151 -4.23 -20.17 12.62
N THR A 152 -3.87 -19.06 13.28
CA THR A 152 -2.97 -18.01 12.74
C THR A 152 -1.48 -18.24 13.05
N ARG A 153 -1.13 -19.13 14.01
CA ARG A 153 0.26 -19.55 14.26
C ARG A 153 0.74 -20.59 13.24
N LEU A 154 1.30 -20.10 12.14
CA LEU A 154 2.09 -20.92 11.23
C LEU A 154 3.50 -21.13 11.81
N LYS A 155 3.88 -22.39 12.09
CA LYS A 155 5.27 -22.75 12.45
C LYS A 155 6.21 -22.33 11.32
N GLY A 156 7.17 -21.43 11.62
CA GLY A 156 8.43 -21.29 10.88
C GLY A 156 8.48 -20.42 9.61
N GLY A 157 7.56 -19.48 9.38
CA GLY A 157 7.63 -18.59 8.20
C GLY A 157 8.12 -17.18 8.51
N ALA A 158 9.19 -16.73 7.84
CA ALA A 158 9.61 -15.32 7.85
C ALA A 158 8.63 -14.44 7.04
N LYS A 159 8.32 -13.23 7.53
CA LYS A 159 7.59 -12.21 6.77
C LYS A 159 8.45 -11.79 5.57
N ARG A 160 7.95 -11.98 4.35
CA ARG A 160 8.51 -11.40 3.12
C ARG A 160 7.52 -10.37 2.56
N PRO A 161 7.99 -9.26 1.98
CA PRO A 161 7.10 -8.24 1.42
C PRO A 161 6.22 -8.79 0.30
N ALA A 162 4.99 -8.29 0.22
CA ALA A 162 4.12 -8.44 -0.93
C ALA A 162 4.69 -7.64 -2.12
N PHE A 163 4.78 -8.27 -3.28
CA PHE A 163 5.26 -7.65 -4.52
C PHE A 163 4.16 -6.81 -5.18
N VAL A 164 4.56 -5.68 -5.79
CA VAL A 164 3.71 -4.71 -6.51
C VAL A 164 3.62 -5.06 -8.01
N PHE A 165 2.51 -4.66 -8.61
CA PHE A 165 1.78 -5.13 -9.81
C PHE A 165 2.49 -5.16 -11.19
N ASP A 166 2.08 -6.14 -12.00
CA ASP A 166 1.55 -5.91 -13.37
C ASP A 166 0.26 -6.74 -13.53
N THR A 167 -0.69 -6.22 -14.30
CA THR A 167 -2.07 -6.71 -14.45
C THR A 167 -2.15 -8.09 -15.13
N ASP A 168 -3.04 -8.94 -14.62
CA ASP A 168 -3.31 -10.35 -14.97
C ASP A 168 -2.37 -11.42 -14.40
N ALA A 169 -2.37 -11.57 -13.07
CA ALA A 169 -1.91 -12.80 -12.41
C ALA A 169 -2.58 -13.03 -11.04
N SER A 170 -3.86 -13.37 -11.06
CA SER A 170 -4.47 -14.42 -10.24
C SER A 170 -3.73 -14.85 -8.93
N ALA A 171 -4.01 -14.20 -7.80
CA ALA A 171 -3.59 -14.60 -6.44
C ALA A 171 -3.88 -16.08 -6.08
N LYS A 172 -2.87 -16.81 -5.58
CA LYS A 172 -3.03 -18.19 -5.06
C LYS A 172 -2.60 -18.26 -3.59
N GLY A 173 -3.37 -18.95 -2.76
CA GLY A 173 -3.01 -19.14 -1.35
C GLY A 173 -4.17 -19.11 -0.36
N TYR A 174 -3.89 -18.64 0.85
CA TYR A 174 -4.84 -18.60 1.98
C TYR A 174 -4.96 -17.19 2.55
N ALA A 175 -6.19 -16.80 2.90
CA ALA A 175 -6.47 -15.66 3.75
C ALA A 175 -7.42 -16.07 4.87
N PHE A 176 -7.09 -15.70 6.11
CA PHE A 176 -7.90 -15.92 7.30
C PHE A 176 -8.22 -14.56 7.93
N LEU A 177 -9.49 -14.30 8.16
CA LEU A 177 -10.00 -13.10 8.83
C LEU A 177 -10.83 -13.55 10.05
N THR A 178 -10.61 -12.93 11.20
CA THR A 178 -11.39 -13.18 12.43
C THR A 178 -11.98 -11.87 12.95
N SER A 179 -13.19 -11.94 13.52
CA SER A 179 -13.93 -10.77 14.00
C SER A 179 -13.34 -10.09 15.23
N SER A 180 -12.56 -10.79 16.05
CA SER A 180 -11.89 -10.23 17.23
C SER A 180 -10.45 -10.74 17.38
N SER A 181 -9.72 -10.23 18.38
CA SER A 181 -8.44 -10.77 18.83
C SER A 181 -8.65 -11.85 19.89
N VAL A 182 -7.57 -12.56 20.27
CA VAL A 182 -7.64 -13.76 21.14
C VAL A 182 -8.25 -13.47 22.51
N ASP A 183 -8.02 -12.26 23.03
CA ASP A 183 -8.46 -11.84 24.35
C ASP A 183 -9.72 -10.95 24.31
N GLU A 184 -10.42 -10.91 23.17
CA GLU A 184 -11.55 -10.01 22.93
C GLU A 184 -12.81 -10.75 22.49
N ALA A 185 -13.95 -10.30 23.00
CA ALA A 185 -15.25 -10.85 22.65
C ALA A 185 -15.69 -10.35 21.26
N SER A 186 -16.24 -11.26 20.45
CA SER A 186 -17.03 -10.89 19.27
C SER A 186 -18.46 -10.55 19.70
N GLN A 187 -18.99 -9.42 19.23
CA GLN A 187 -20.24 -8.84 19.71
C GLN A 187 -21.34 -8.77 18.63
N GLU A 188 -22.59 -8.98 19.03
CA GLU A 188 -23.80 -8.75 18.22
C GLU A 188 -24.67 -7.63 18.80
N SER A 189 -25.44 -6.94 17.96
CA SER A 189 -26.27 -5.81 18.37
C SER A 189 -27.69 -5.89 17.78
N ASP A 190 -28.69 -5.68 18.66
CA ASP A 190 -30.09 -5.60 18.26
C ASP A 190 -30.37 -4.36 17.36
N ALA A 191 -29.57 -3.30 17.48
CA ALA A 191 -29.77 -2.06 16.71
C ALA A 191 -29.37 -2.20 15.23
N ILE A 192 -28.38 -3.05 14.94
CA ILE A 192 -27.95 -3.39 13.58
C ILE A 192 -28.51 -4.75 13.13
N GLU A 193 -29.12 -5.50 14.06
CA GLU A 193 -29.65 -6.85 13.86
C GLU A 193 -28.60 -7.84 13.29
N GLY A 194 -27.37 -7.79 13.81
CA GLY A 194 -26.21 -8.53 13.31
C GLY A 194 -24.96 -8.33 14.17
N SER A 195 -23.86 -8.99 13.82
CA SER A 195 -22.55 -8.72 14.42
C SER A 195 -21.91 -7.44 13.90
N PHE A 196 -21.14 -6.74 14.76
CA PHE A 196 -20.46 -5.50 14.36
C PHE A 196 -19.48 -5.74 13.21
N PHE A 197 -18.69 -6.82 13.30
CA PHE A 197 -17.71 -7.19 12.28
C PHE A 197 -18.36 -7.54 10.95
N THR A 198 -19.38 -8.41 10.96
CA THR A 198 -20.06 -8.81 9.73
C THR A 198 -20.77 -7.62 9.09
N HIS A 199 -21.39 -6.75 9.89
CA HIS A 199 -22.02 -5.54 9.38
C HIS A 199 -21.03 -4.60 8.68
N ALA A 200 -19.87 -4.37 9.30
CA ALA A 200 -18.80 -3.54 8.74
C ALA A 200 -18.22 -4.17 7.45
N LEU A 201 -17.97 -5.48 7.47
CA LEU A 201 -17.48 -6.22 6.30
C LEU A 201 -18.48 -6.15 5.13
N VAL A 202 -19.78 -6.34 5.39
CA VAL A 202 -20.84 -6.24 4.38
C VAL A 202 -20.91 -4.83 3.80
N SER A 203 -20.84 -3.79 4.64
CA SER A 203 -20.82 -2.40 4.18
C SER A 203 -19.61 -2.15 3.28
N GLY A 204 -18.43 -2.63 3.69
CA GLY A 204 -17.20 -2.54 2.91
C GLY A 204 -17.32 -3.21 1.55
N LEU A 205 -17.73 -4.48 1.52
CA LEU A 205 -17.91 -5.27 0.28
C LEU A 205 -18.97 -4.68 -0.66
N ARG A 206 -19.95 -3.92 -0.16
CA ARG A 206 -20.93 -3.21 -1.00
C ARG A 206 -20.39 -1.92 -1.61
N GLY A 207 -19.14 -1.53 -1.33
CA GLY A 207 -18.47 -0.39 -1.95
C GLY A 207 -18.02 0.67 -0.95
N ALA A 208 -18.39 0.58 0.34
CA ALA A 208 -17.95 1.56 1.33
C ALA A 208 -16.43 1.52 1.60
N ALA A 209 -15.77 0.41 1.26
CA ALA A 209 -14.34 0.21 1.43
C ALA A 209 -13.50 0.60 0.20
N ASP A 210 -14.12 1.02 -0.91
CA ASP A 210 -13.43 1.43 -2.15
C ASP A 210 -12.71 2.78 -1.94
N VAL A 211 -11.56 2.75 -1.28
CA VAL A 211 -10.73 3.93 -1.01
C VAL A 211 -9.96 4.36 -2.26
N THR A 212 -9.63 3.41 -3.14
CA THR A 212 -8.89 3.66 -4.39
C THR A 212 -9.75 4.22 -5.52
N GLN A 213 -11.08 4.18 -5.38
CA GLN A 213 -12.08 4.67 -6.32
C GLN A 213 -12.04 3.97 -7.69
N ASP A 214 -11.58 2.73 -7.72
CA ASP A 214 -11.52 1.93 -8.95
C ASP A 214 -12.79 1.08 -9.17
N LYS A 215 -13.78 1.21 -8.26
CA LYS A 215 -15.07 0.50 -8.22
C LYS A 215 -14.94 -0.99 -7.92
N LYS A 216 -13.79 -1.41 -7.44
CA LYS A 216 -13.56 -2.73 -6.88
C LYS A 216 -13.30 -2.57 -5.39
N VAL A 217 -13.56 -3.63 -4.65
CA VAL A 217 -13.17 -3.72 -3.25
C VAL A 217 -12.24 -4.91 -3.13
N THR A 218 -10.99 -4.66 -2.76
CA THR A 218 -10.02 -5.71 -2.51
C THR A 218 -10.19 -6.32 -1.11
N LEU A 219 -9.56 -7.48 -0.88
CA LEU A 219 -9.58 -8.15 0.41
C LEU A 219 -8.94 -7.29 1.50
N ASN A 220 -7.86 -6.57 1.17
CA ASN A 220 -7.24 -5.65 2.10
C ASN A 220 -8.14 -4.45 2.40
N GLU A 221 -8.75 -3.83 1.39
CA GLU A 221 -9.69 -2.72 1.58
C GLU A 221 -10.90 -3.13 2.45
N ALA A 222 -11.53 -4.27 2.13
CA ALA A 222 -12.63 -4.81 2.92
C ALA A 222 -12.24 -5.07 4.38
N TYR A 223 -11.04 -5.62 4.61
CA TYR A 223 -10.52 -5.86 5.95
C TYR A 223 -10.25 -4.56 6.72
N GLN A 224 -9.55 -3.59 6.12
CA GLN A 224 -9.21 -2.33 6.78
C GLN A 224 -10.47 -1.54 7.15
N PHE A 225 -11.45 -1.50 6.24
CA PHE A 225 -12.75 -0.90 6.52
C PHE A 225 -13.47 -1.63 7.65
N ALA A 226 -13.55 -2.96 7.59
CA ALA A 226 -14.19 -3.76 8.64
C ALA A 226 -13.51 -3.57 10.00
N TYR A 227 -12.18 -3.49 10.05
CA TYR A 227 -11.40 -3.25 11.26
C TYR A 227 -11.76 -1.91 11.91
N ASN A 228 -11.65 -0.81 11.14
CA ASN A 228 -11.87 0.54 11.64
C ASN A 228 -13.31 0.73 12.15
N GLU A 229 -14.29 0.26 11.38
CA GLU A 229 -15.71 0.41 11.74
C GLU A 229 -16.10 -0.50 12.91
N THR A 230 -15.58 -1.73 12.98
CA THR A 230 -15.82 -2.62 14.13
C THR A 230 -15.28 -1.99 15.41
N LEU A 231 -14.05 -1.47 15.38
CA LEU A 231 -13.43 -0.81 16.53
C LEU A 231 -14.25 0.42 16.95
N ALA A 232 -14.52 1.33 16.02
CA ALA A 232 -15.24 2.58 16.29
C ALA A 232 -16.62 2.35 16.95
N HIS A 233 -17.31 1.27 16.58
CA HIS A 233 -18.63 0.94 17.16
C HIS A 233 -18.56 0.17 18.48
N THR A 234 -17.45 -0.49 18.79
CA THR A 234 -17.31 -1.35 19.97
C THR A 234 -16.50 -0.72 21.11
N GLU A 235 -15.70 0.32 20.85
CA GLU A 235 -14.91 1.04 21.88
C GLU A 235 -15.73 1.51 23.09
N ARG A 236 -17.04 1.71 22.92
CA ARG A 236 -17.96 2.21 23.97
C ARG A 236 -19.05 1.23 24.35
N THR A 237 -19.02 -0.02 23.86
CA THR A 237 -19.98 -1.04 24.27
C THR A 237 -19.59 -1.65 25.61
N GLU A 238 -20.55 -2.28 26.29
CA GLU A 238 -20.27 -3.01 27.53
C GLU A 238 -19.33 -4.21 27.31
N GLY A 239 -19.25 -4.72 26.09
CA GLY A 239 -18.31 -5.80 25.71
C GLY A 239 -16.88 -5.34 25.47
N GLY A 240 -16.61 -4.02 25.50
CA GLY A 240 -15.30 -3.43 25.26
C GLY A 240 -14.92 -3.37 23.77
N ALA A 241 -13.74 -2.83 23.48
CA ALA A 241 -13.22 -2.72 22.13
C ALA A 241 -13.03 -4.09 21.48
N GLN A 242 -13.38 -4.19 20.20
CA GLN A 242 -13.22 -5.38 19.38
C GLN A 242 -12.32 -5.07 18.19
N HIS A 243 -11.18 -5.75 18.11
CA HIS A 243 -10.18 -5.62 17.05
C HIS A 243 -10.16 -6.88 16.18
N PRO A 244 -10.70 -6.84 14.95
CA PRO A 244 -10.55 -7.92 13.99
C PRO A 244 -9.07 -8.27 13.74
N ALA A 245 -8.79 -9.52 13.42
CA ALA A 245 -7.44 -9.98 13.10
C ALA A 245 -7.39 -10.69 11.74
N TYR A 246 -6.20 -10.73 11.13
CA TYR A 246 -6.00 -11.38 9.83
C TYR A 246 -4.66 -12.11 9.75
N ALA A 247 -4.62 -13.11 8.87
CA ALA A 247 -3.40 -13.81 8.46
C ALA A 247 -3.51 -14.19 6.98
N MET A 248 -2.57 -13.73 6.16
CA MET A 248 -2.56 -13.97 4.70
C MET A 248 -1.25 -14.60 4.24
N ARG A 249 -1.36 -15.60 3.36
CA ARG A 249 -0.26 -16.21 2.61
C ARG A 249 -0.69 -16.32 1.16
N ILE A 250 -0.47 -15.25 0.42
CA ILE A 250 -0.87 -15.12 -0.98
C ILE A 250 0.40 -15.05 -1.83
N SER A 251 0.40 -15.78 -2.93
CA SER A 251 1.45 -15.79 -3.95
C SER A 251 0.86 -15.35 -5.29
N GLY A 252 1.57 -14.49 -6.02
CA GLY A 252 1.06 -13.82 -7.22
C GLY A 252 1.18 -12.29 -7.10
N ALA A 253 1.08 -11.59 -8.23
CA ALA A 253 1.12 -10.14 -8.28
C ALA A 253 -0.31 -9.59 -8.22
N GLY A 254 -0.68 -9.00 -7.08
CA GLY A 254 -1.95 -8.28 -6.90
C GLY A 254 -2.78 -8.71 -5.69
N ASP A 255 -3.61 -7.80 -5.21
CA ASP A 255 -4.58 -8.03 -4.15
C ASP A 255 -5.81 -8.81 -4.66
N VAL A 256 -6.51 -9.52 -3.79
CA VAL A 256 -7.67 -10.33 -4.14
C VAL A 256 -8.90 -9.44 -4.25
N VAL A 257 -9.45 -9.27 -5.45
CA VAL A 257 -10.69 -8.51 -5.65
C VAL A 257 -11.87 -9.31 -5.09
N MET A 258 -12.51 -8.78 -4.05
CA MET A 258 -13.64 -9.40 -3.37
C MET A 258 -14.96 -9.05 -4.03
N THR A 259 -15.15 -7.81 -4.44
CA THR A 259 -16.35 -7.37 -5.16
C THR A 259 -15.99 -6.38 -6.26
N ASP A 260 -16.83 -6.34 -7.30
CA ASP A 260 -16.73 -5.38 -8.40
C ASP A 260 -18.10 -4.74 -8.57
N ILE A 261 -18.22 -3.50 -8.10
CA ILE A 261 -19.48 -2.77 -8.06
C ILE A 261 -20.02 -2.52 -9.47
N ARG A 262 -19.16 -2.56 -10.50
CA ARG A 262 -19.56 -2.36 -11.90
C ARG A 262 -20.40 -3.50 -12.44
N ASN A 263 -20.32 -4.69 -11.83
CA ASN A 263 -21.08 -5.87 -12.23
C ASN A 263 -22.48 -5.93 -11.60
N THR A 264 -22.82 -5.01 -10.69
CA THR A 264 -24.14 -4.95 -10.10
C THR A 264 -25.16 -4.29 -11.02
N THR A 265 -26.43 -4.65 -10.85
CA THR A 265 -27.54 -4.08 -11.63
C THR A 265 -28.23 -2.92 -10.91
N ALA A 266 -27.94 -2.67 -9.63
CA ALA A 266 -28.57 -1.60 -8.86
C ALA A 266 -27.52 -0.84 -8.05
N THR A 267 -27.27 0.42 -8.43
CA THR A 267 -26.20 1.24 -7.83
C THR A 267 -26.76 2.53 -7.25
N LEU A 268 -26.33 2.86 -6.03
CA LEU A 268 -26.52 4.16 -5.42
C LEU A 268 -25.19 4.92 -5.39
N THR A 269 -25.10 6.02 -6.12
CA THR A 269 -23.95 6.93 -6.09
C THR A 269 -24.19 8.03 -5.07
N LEU A 270 -23.32 8.14 -4.08
CA LEU A 270 -23.27 9.24 -3.12
C LEU A 270 -22.37 10.34 -3.70
N ASP A 271 -22.98 11.46 -4.06
CA ASP A 271 -22.33 12.59 -4.71
C ASP A 271 -21.24 13.26 -3.84
N GLU A 272 -20.34 14.02 -4.48
CA GLU A 272 -19.25 14.76 -3.84
C GLU A 272 -19.75 15.76 -2.77
N SER A 273 -20.99 16.26 -2.93
CA SER A 273 -21.65 17.19 -2.00
C SER A 273 -22.05 16.56 -0.65
N LEU A 274 -22.18 15.24 -0.58
CA LEU A 274 -22.46 14.51 0.66
C LEU A 274 -21.17 14.34 1.48
N TYR A 275 -21.27 14.44 2.80
CA TYR A 275 -20.16 14.23 3.73
C TYR A 275 -20.71 14.02 5.14
N GLY A 276 -19.96 13.37 6.03
CA GLY A 276 -20.44 12.94 7.35
C GLY A 276 -20.80 11.46 7.38
N ARG A 277 -21.49 11.03 8.45
CA ARG A 277 -21.90 9.64 8.62
C ARG A 277 -23.12 9.35 7.75
N VAL A 278 -23.00 8.43 6.80
CA VAL A 278 -24.07 8.02 5.91
C VAL A 278 -24.61 6.67 6.37
N ALA A 279 -25.92 6.58 6.55
CA ALA A 279 -26.65 5.35 6.85
C ALA A 279 -27.70 5.09 5.78
N VAL A 280 -27.66 3.93 5.14
CA VAL A 280 -28.62 3.48 4.13
C VAL A 280 -29.49 2.40 4.74
N ARG A 281 -30.79 2.67 4.89
CA ARG A 281 -31.77 1.73 5.43
C ARG A 281 -32.74 1.24 4.36
N ASP A 282 -33.12 -0.02 4.39
CA ASP A 282 -34.13 -0.59 3.48
C ASP A 282 -35.56 -0.13 3.85
N ALA A 283 -36.54 -0.56 3.06
CA ALA A 283 -37.96 -0.27 3.31
C ALA A 283 -38.49 -0.81 4.66
N ASN A 284 -37.82 -1.79 5.26
CA ASN A 284 -38.15 -2.34 6.58
C ASN A 284 -37.41 -1.62 7.72
N GLY A 285 -36.64 -0.57 7.42
CA GLY A 285 -35.84 0.18 8.39
C GLY A 285 -34.50 -0.47 8.76
N ARG A 286 -34.11 -1.56 8.08
CA ARG A 286 -32.87 -2.30 8.37
C ARG A 286 -31.67 -1.56 7.81
N LEU A 287 -30.59 -1.49 8.58
CA LEU A 287 -29.34 -0.86 8.14
C LEU A 287 -28.60 -1.77 7.16
N VAL A 288 -28.43 -1.31 5.92
CA VAL A 288 -27.85 -2.10 4.80
C VAL A 288 -26.40 -1.73 4.56
N VAL A 289 -26.09 -0.43 4.59
CA VAL A 289 -24.72 0.11 4.48
C VAL A 289 -24.59 1.27 5.45
N GLU A 290 -23.46 1.33 6.12
CA GLU A 290 -23.04 2.49 6.89
C GLU A 290 -21.59 2.86 6.56
N LEU A 291 -21.31 4.15 6.39
CA LEU A 291 -19.94 4.63 6.16
C LEU A 291 -19.74 6.07 6.63
N SER A 292 -18.48 6.43 6.87
CA SER A 292 -18.08 7.82 7.07
C SER A 292 -17.54 8.38 5.76
N LYS A 293 -18.23 9.38 5.19
CA LYS A 293 -17.86 9.96 3.89
C LYS A 293 -17.20 11.32 4.06
N SER A 294 -16.02 11.49 3.46
CA SER A 294 -15.34 12.80 3.35
C SER A 294 -15.95 13.66 2.23
N GLN A 295 -15.82 14.98 2.36
CA GLN A 295 -16.29 15.92 1.33
C GLN A 295 -15.43 15.82 0.07
N GLY A 296 -16.05 15.97 -1.11
CA GLY A 296 -15.32 16.05 -2.40
C GLY A 296 -15.02 14.72 -3.09
N GLN A 297 -15.50 13.60 -2.56
CA GLN A 297 -15.32 12.27 -3.17
C GLN A 297 -16.66 11.63 -3.53
N GLU A 298 -16.81 11.00 -4.69
CA GLU A 298 -17.98 10.16 -4.97
C GLU A 298 -17.77 8.75 -4.41
N PHE A 299 -18.86 8.10 -3.97
CA PHE A 299 -18.88 6.69 -3.56
C PHE A 299 -20.01 5.94 -4.27
N GLU A 300 -19.72 4.78 -4.86
CA GLU A 300 -20.74 3.91 -5.47
C GLU A 300 -21.03 2.71 -4.58
N LEU A 301 -22.30 2.52 -4.24
CA LEU A 301 -22.79 1.40 -3.43
C LEU A 301 -23.57 0.43 -4.30
N GLY A 302 -23.21 -0.85 -4.28
CA GLY A 302 -23.97 -1.94 -4.88
C GLY A 302 -25.10 -2.39 -3.95
N LEU A 303 -26.34 -2.16 -4.36
CA LEU A 303 -27.56 -2.42 -3.60
C LEU A 303 -28.52 -3.35 -4.36
N GLU A 304 -29.62 -3.73 -3.72
CA GLU A 304 -30.72 -4.42 -4.39
C GLU A 304 -31.66 -3.41 -5.04
N PRO A 305 -32.40 -3.80 -6.08
CA PRO A 305 -33.55 -3.02 -6.55
C PRO A 305 -34.56 -2.86 -5.41
N GLY A 306 -34.86 -1.63 -5.02
CA GLY A 306 -35.68 -1.38 -3.84
C GLY A 306 -35.80 0.08 -3.47
N SER A 307 -36.58 0.32 -2.41
CA SER A 307 -36.70 1.64 -1.79
C SER A 307 -35.87 1.68 -0.52
N TYR A 308 -35.12 2.76 -0.38
CA TYR A 308 -34.17 3.02 0.69
C TYR A 308 -34.44 4.37 1.33
N ARG A 309 -34.04 4.51 2.59
CA ARG A 309 -33.92 5.79 3.29
C ARG A 309 -32.44 6.04 3.56
N VAL A 310 -31.91 7.12 2.99
CA VAL A 310 -30.52 7.54 3.23
C VAL A 310 -30.54 8.68 4.25
N THR A 311 -29.80 8.49 5.33
CA THR A 311 -29.61 9.49 6.39
C THR A 311 -28.16 9.93 6.39
N VAL A 312 -27.92 11.24 6.45
CA VAL A 312 -26.60 11.84 6.56
C VAL A 312 -26.56 12.67 7.83
N THR A 313 -25.66 12.31 8.74
CA THR A 313 -25.47 13.00 10.03
C THR A 313 -24.18 13.82 9.98
N ARG A 314 -24.30 15.12 10.24
CA ARG A 314 -23.20 16.09 10.33
C ARG A 314 -23.33 16.88 11.63
N GLU A 315 -22.39 16.70 12.56
CA GLU A 315 -22.40 17.39 13.86
C GLU A 315 -23.76 17.28 14.61
N ARG A 316 -24.67 18.24 14.43
CA ARG A 316 -26.02 18.31 15.02
C ARG A 316 -27.16 18.35 14.00
N GLU A 317 -26.86 18.27 12.72
CA GLU A 317 -27.85 18.26 11.63
C GLU A 317 -27.97 16.85 11.07
N VAL A 318 -29.20 16.33 11.06
CA VAL A 318 -29.55 15.06 10.43
C VAL A 318 -30.37 15.39 9.19
N ARG A 319 -29.92 14.94 8.03
CA ARG A 319 -30.66 15.04 6.78
C ARG A 319 -31.08 13.68 6.29
N GLU A 320 -32.26 13.58 5.70
CA GLU A 320 -32.77 12.34 5.13
C GLU A 320 -33.33 12.53 3.72
N ALA A 321 -33.22 11.48 2.91
CA ALA A 321 -33.88 11.39 1.61
C ALA A 321 -34.40 9.96 1.37
N PRO A 322 -35.65 9.80 0.86
CA PRO A 322 -36.06 8.55 0.26
C PRO A 322 -35.36 8.39 -1.10
N VAL A 323 -34.88 7.19 -1.38
CA VAL A 323 -34.15 6.83 -2.61
C VAL A 323 -34.73 5.54 -3.17
N THR A 324 -35.07 5.51 -4.44
CA THR A 324 -35.49 4.28 -5.13
C THR A 324 -34.42 3.89 -6.13
N VAL A 325 -33.88 2.68 -5.99
CA VAL A 325 -32.89 2.10 -6.92
C VAL A 325 -33.64 1.07 -7.76
N SER A 326 -33.72 1.29 -9.08
CA SER A 326 -34.40 0.36 -9.99
C SER A 326 -33.46 -0.77 -10.42
N ALA A 327 -34.02 -1.88 -10.90
CA ALA A 327 -33.23 -2.91 -11.57
C ALA A 327 -32.57 -2.33 -12.84
N ASN A 328 -31.28 -2.58 -13.02
CA ASN A 328 -30.41 -1.94 -14.03
C ASN A 328 -30.30 -0.42 -13.90
N GLY A 329 -30.65 0.15 -12.74
CA GLY A 329 -30.66 1.58 -12.47
C GLY A 329 -29.42 2.04 -11.71
N ARG A 330 -28.96 3.25 -12.05
CA ARG A 330 -27.98 4.01 -11.26
C ARG A 330 -28.67 5.26 -10.74
N MET A 331 -28.72 5.39 -9.42
CA MET A 331 -29.35 6.52 -8.73
C MET A 331 -28.27 7.34 -8.05
N THR A 332 -28.16 8.62 -8.37
CA THR A 332 -27.24 9.55 -7.70
C THR A 332 -28.01 10.35 -6.65
N LEU A 333 -27.49 10.39 -5.43
CA LEU A 333 -28.01 11.21 -4.33
C LEU A 333 -27.04 12.35 -4.04
N ALA A 334 -27.53 13.58 -4.22
CA ALA A 334 -26.85 14.81 -3.86
C ALA A 334 -27.47 15.47 -2.62
N LEU A 335 -26.70 16.33 -1.94
CA LEU A 335 -27.15 17.03 -0.73
C LEU A 335 -28.43 17.87 -0.97
N SER A 336 -28.59 18.42 -2.18
CA SER A 336 -29.76 19.22 -2.58
C SER A 336 -31.07 18.44 -2.60
N GLN A 337 -31.00 17.10 -2.70
CA GLN A 337 -32.16 16.21 -2.71
C GLN A 337 -32.56 15.76 -1.30
N MET A 338 -31.78 16.10 -0.27
CA MET A 338 -32.04 15.72 1.12
C MET A 338 -32.80 16.81 1.89
N LYS A 339 -33.72 16.39 2.76
CA LYS A 339 -34.47 17.27 3.67
C LYS A 339 -33.90 17.17 5.08
N ILE A 340 -34.00 18.24 5.86
CA ILE A 340 -33.63 18.22 7.28
C ILE A 340 -34.66 17.35 8.02
N ALA A 341 -34.17 16.33 8.73
CA ALA A 341 -34.99 15.47 9.56
C ALA A 341 -35.32 16.21 10.88
N SER A 342 -36.58 16.15 11.33
CA SER A 342 -36.96 16.67 12.63
C SER A 342 -36.34 15.82 13.73
N THR A 343 -35.39 16.37 14.49
CA THR A 343 -34.86 15.72 15.70
C THR A 343 -35.89 15.80 16.81
N GLU A 344 -36.43 14.67 17.27
CA GLU A 344 -37.27 14.65 18.48
C GLU A 344 -36.42 15.04 19.70
N ALA A 345 -36.93 15.95 20.52
CA ALA A 345 -36.32 16.30 21.80
C ALA A 345 -36.42 15.08 22.73
N THR A 346 -35.32 14.36 22.90
CA THR A 346 -35.23 13.28 23.89
C THR A 346 -34.74 13.87 25.22
N VAL A 347 -35.42 13.51 26.31
CA VAL A 347 -34.94 13.80 27.66
C VAL A 347 -33.86 12.80 27.99
N LYS A 348 -32.63 13.25 28.30
CA LYS A 348 -31.61 12.40 28.92
C LYS A 348 -32.21 11.77 30.18
N ARG A 349 -32.34 10.45 30.21
CA ARG A 349 -32.70 9.73 31.43
C ARG A 349 -31.53 9.91 32.42
N GLY A 350 -31.77 10.62 33.53
CA GLY A 350 -30.77 10.89 34.56
C GLY A 350 -30.51 12.36 34.92
N GLY A 351 -31.24 13.33 34.34
CA GLY A 351 -31.15 14.73 34.76
C GLY A 351 -31.89 14.99 36.07
N GLY A 352 -31.21 14.85 37.21
CA GLY A 352 -31.72 15.29 38.50
C GLY A 352 -31.98 16.80 38.48
N THR A 353 -33.17 17.19 38.92
CA THR A 353 -33.56 18.56 39.23
C THR A 353 -32.62 19.17 40.27
N GLU A 354 -31.68 20.02 39.86
CA GLU A 354 -30.99 20.91 40.79
C GLU A 354 -31.96 22.00 41.24
N THR A 355 -32.61 21.70 42.36
CA THR A 355 -33.26 22.70 43.20
C THR A 355 -32.17 23.32 44.05
N THR A 356 -31.91 24.62 43.88
CA THR A 356 -31.05 25.41 44.75
C THR A 356 -31.57 25.39 46.18
N ALA A 357 -30.83 24.76 47.09
CA ALA A 357 -30.90 24.97 48.54
C ALA A 357 -29.55 24.59 49.17
N GLY A 358 -29.13 25.37 50.16
CA GLY A 358 -27.75 25.44 50.58
C GLY A 358 -27.27 24.39 51.59
N ILE A 359 -25.94 24.30 51.64
CA ILE A 359 -25.08 24.21 52.84
C ILE A 359 -24.85 22.81 53.46
N VAL A 360 -23.56 22.42 53.32
CA VAL A 360 -22.64 21.70 54.23
C VAL A 360 -22.70 20.18 54.27
N ALA A 361 -21.64 19.57 53.71
CA ALA A 361 -20.85 18.57 54.40
C ALA A 361 -19.38 18.63 53.95
N THR A 362 -18.51 18.55 54.94
CA THR A 362 -17.06 18.69 54.94
C THR A 362 -16.33 17.48 54.33
N SER A 363 -15.28 17.71 53.53
CA SER A 363 -14.14 16.79 53.50
C SER A 363 -12.86 17.50 53.10
N ASN A 364 -11.84 17.33 53.95
CA ASN A 364 -10.50 17.88 53.83
C ASN A 364 -9.82 17.47 52.51
N ALA A 365 -9.53 18.46 51.66
CA ALA A 365 -8.41 18.40 50.74
C ALA A 365 -7.64 19.72 50.86
N LEU A 366 -6.39 19.62 51.31
CA LEU A 366 -5.47 20.73 51.46
C LEU A 366 -5.10 21.26 50.05
N VAL A 367 -5.85 22.24 49.54
CA VAL A 367 -5.43 23.02 48.38
C VAL A 367 -4.64 24.22 48.89
N VAL A 368 -3.31 24.11 48.83
CA VAL A 368 -2.43 25.26 49.03
C VAL A 368 -2.53 26.14 47.79
N THR A 369 -3.38 27.17 47.85
CA THR A 369 -3.40 28.25 46.85
C THR A 369 -2.49 29.37 47.36
N ILE A 370 -1.37 29.61 46.67
CA ILE A 370 -0.55 30.81 46.89
C ILE A 370 -1.13 31.90 45.96
N PRO A 371 -1.69 33.01 46.48
CA PRO A 371 -2.16 34.10 45.63
C PRO A 371 -0.96 34.97 45.23
N LEU A 372 -0.50 34.85 43.98
CA LEU A 372 0.34 35.88 43.36
C LEU A 372 -0.58 37.02 42.90
N ASN A 373 -0.85 37.95 43.82
CA ASN A 373 -1.39 39.26 43.48
C ASN A 373 -0.34 40.05 42.69
N GLY A 374 -0.67 40.44 41.46
CA GLY A 374 0.05 41.50 40.76
C GLY A 374 0.52 41.17 39.35
N LEU A 375 -0.41 40.88 38.43
CA LEU A 375 -0.25 41.21 37.02
C LEU A 375 -1.62 41.65 36.47
N GLN A 376 -1.82 42.97 36.38
CA GLN A 376 -2.87 43.52 35.54
C GLN A 376 -2.58 43.10 34.10
N THR A 377 -3.54 42.44 33.44
CA THR A 377 -3.52 42.32 31.98
C THR A 377 -4.85 42.82 31.42
N THR A 378 -4.79 44.01 30.85
CA THR A 378 -5.75 44.48 29.86
C THR A 378 -5.62 43.64 28.59
N SER A 379 -6.74 43.09 28.09
CA SER A 379 -7.05 42.88 26.65
C SER A 379 -7.90 41.62 26.42
N ASN A 380 -9.21 41.81 26.23
CA ASN A 380 -10.06 41.14 25.21
C ASN A 380 -9.70 39.71 24.75
N SER A 381 -9.44 38.77 25.67
CA SER A 381 -9.02 37.41 25.30
C SER A 381 -10.02 36.39 25.84
N GLN A 382 -10.57 35.54 24.98
CA GLN A 382 -11.48 34.43 25.32
C GLN A 382 -10.82 33.32 26.17
N TYR A 383 -9.59 33.55 26.66
CA TYR A 383 -8.74 32.56 27.31
C TYR A 383 -8.46 32.94 28.76
N VAL A 384 -8.54 31.95 29.64
CA VAL A 384 -8.03 32.00 31.01
C VAL A 384 -6.54 31.69 30.97
N ILE A 385 -5.72 32.68 31.32
CA ILE A 385 -4.26 32.54 31.34
C ILE A 385 -3.85 31.75 32.59
N GLN A 386 -3.23 30.60 32.37
CA GLN A 386 -2.61 29.75 33.39
C GLN A 386 -1.09 29.77 33.14
N PRO A 387 -0.35 30.75 33.68
CA PRO A 387 1.06 30.92 33.34
C PRO A 387 1.91 29.69 33.71
N ILE A 388 1.51 28.95 34.75
CA ILE A 388 2.09 27.68 35.14
C ILE A 388 0.96 26.66 35.30
N ASN A 389 1.01 25.58 34.52
CA ASN A 389 0.11 24.43 34.63
C ASN A 389 0.92 23.22 35.10
N LEU A 390 0.58 22.71 36.28
CA LEU A 390 1.12 21.46 36.80
C LEU A 390 0.02 20.41 36.75
N SER A 391 0.20 19.39 35.92
CA SER A 391 -0.80 18.36 35.66
C SER A 391 -0.26 16.98 36.04
N LEU A 392 -0.99 16.20 36.84
CA LEU A 392 -0.64 14.79 37.01
C LEU A 392 -1.17 13.98 35.83
N ILE A 393 -2.43 14.23 35.47
CA ILE A 393 -3.20 13.62 34.39
C ILE A 393 -3.97 14.77 33.73
N PRO A 394 -4.13 14.80 32.40
CA PRO A 394 -4.89 15.84 31.74
C PRO A 394 -6.25 16.09 32.39
N SER A 395 -6.57 17.36 32.64
CA SER A 395 -7.75 17.77 33.41
C SER A 395 -9.05 17.34 32.73
N ARG A 396 -9.12 17.42 31.39
CA ARG A 396 -10.26 16.95 30.59
C ARG A 396 -10.40 15.42 30.55
N TRP A 397 -9.44 14.66 31.06
CA TRP A 397 -9.55 13.20 31.20
C TRP A 397 -10.20 12.78 32.52
N MET A 398 -10.18 13.66 33.53
CA MET A 398 -10.75 13.39 34.85
C MET A 398 -12.07 14.13 35.10
N SER A 399 -12.46 15.07 34.24
CA SER A 399 -13.60 15.97 34.48
C SER A 399 -14.31 16.41 33.19
N SER A 400 -15.58 16.82 33.31
CA SER A 400 -16.33 17.47 32.22
C SER A 400 -15.57 18.70 31.72
N PRO A 401 -15.46 18.95 30.40
CA PRO A 401 -14.59 19.99 29.85
C PRO A 401 -14.95 21.37 30.42
N SER A 402 -13.92 22.09 30.87
CA SER A 402 -14.06 23.49 31.31
C SER A 402 -14.73 24.32 30.21
N PRO A 403 -15.73 25.17 30.53
CA PRO A 403 -16.34 26.06 29.55
C PRO A 403 -15.38 27.18 29.11
N TYR A 404 -14.26 27.35 29.82
CA TYR A 404 -13.25 28.36 29.52
C TYR A 404 -12.05 27.74 28.79
N LYS A 405 -11.61 28.43 27.74
CA LYS A 405 -10.38 28.08 27.02
C LYS A 405 -9.16 28.45 27.86
N THR A 406 -8.12 27.62 27.88
CA THR A 406 -6.91 27.86 28.68
C THR A 406 -5.71 28.21 27.80
N LEU A 407 -4.88 29.14 28.29
CA LEU A 407 -3.59 29.48 27.71
C LEU A 407 -2.48 29.20 28.72
N ASN A 408 -1.54 28.36 28.35
CA ASN A 408 -0.38 28.00 29.18
C ASN A 408 0.90 28.66 28.65
N ASN A 409 1.77 29.12 29.55
CA ASN A 409 3.14 29.54 29.21
C ASN A 409 4.18 28.50 29.61
N LEU A 410 4.03 27.93 30.81
CA LEU A 410 4.81 26.79 31.28
C LEU A 410 3.84 25.68 31.68
N ALA A 411 3.96 24.50 31.09
CA ALA A 411 3.12 23.36 31.42
C ALA A 411 3.97 22.12 31.70
N LEU A 412 3.85 21.55 32.89
CA LEU A 412 4.58 20.37 33.33
C LEU A 412 3.58 19.28 33.71
N GLY A 413 3.59 18.19 32.95
CA GLY A 413 2.73 17.02 33.14
C GLY A 413 3.52 15.82 33.65
N LEU A 414 3.04 15.11 34.68
CA LEU A 414 3.59 13.77 34.95
C LEU A 414 3.14 12.83 33.84
N VAL A 415 1.84 12.53 33.72
CA VAL A 415 1.29 11.73 32.62
C VAL A 415 1.10 12.61 31.38
N GLY A 416 0.38 13.71 31.51
CA GLY A 416 0.16 14.58 30.37
C GLY A 416 -0.34 15.97 30.70
N VAL A 417 -0.23 16.86 29.71
CA VAL A 417 -0.72 18.23 29.74
C VAL A 417 -1.84 18.38 28.72
N ASP A 418 -2.92 19.07 29.10
CA ASP A 418 -3.92 19.56 28.18
C ASP A 418 -4.17 21.07 28.33
N ALA A 419 -4.32 21.77 27.20
CA ALA A 419 -4.76 23.16 27.14
C ALA A 419 -5.31 23.51 25.75
N ASP A 420 -5.99 24.65 25.60
CA ASP A 420 -6.38 25.10 24.26
C ASP A 420 -5.18 25.72 23.53
N VAL A 421 -4.39 26.53 24.23
CA VAL A 421 -3.22 27.24 23.67
C VAL A 421 -1.97 27.03 24.54
N LEU A 422 -0.83 26.74 23.91
CA LEU A 422 0.49 26.89 24.52
C LEU A 422 1.24 28.07 23.88
N ASN A 423 1.85 28.92 24.71
CA ASN A 423 2.81 29.94 24.31
C ASN A 423 4.03 29.93 25.25
N GLY A 424 4.92 28.97 25.06
CA GLY A 424 6.12 28.78 25.87
C GLY A 424 6.61 27.33 25.88
N VAL A 425 6.72 26.72 27.05
CA VAL A 425 7.31 25.38 27.23
C VAL A 425 6.28 24.41 27.81
N ALA A 426 6.11 23.26 27.16
CA ALA A 426 5.38 22.12 27.68
C ALA A 426 6.27 20.90 27.78
N TRP A 427 6.20 20.19 28.91
CA TRP A 427 6.93 18.96 29.15
C TRP A 427 5.99 17.93 29.78
N SER A 428 5.97 16.70 29.27
CA SER A 428 5.24 15.60 29.89
C SER A 428 5.89 14.23 29.66
N SER A 429 5.78 13.30 30.63
CA SER A 429 6.39 11.97 30.45
C SER A 429 5.67 11.08 29.43
N VAL A 430 4.38 11.31 29.19
CA VAL A 430 3.61 10.55 28.18
C VAL A 430 3.17 11.46 27.06
N MET A 431 2.27 12.42 27.29
CA MET A 431 1.69 13.17 26.17
C MET A 431 1.26 14.61 26.46
N ASN A 432 1.34 15.45 25.41
CA ASN A 432 0.77 16.79 25.42
C ASN A 432 -0.38 16.90 24.39
N ILE A 433 -1.47 17.54 24.77
CA ILE A 433 -2.63 17.79 23.90
C ILE A 433 -2.95 19.29 23.90
N PHE A 434 -2.93 19.91 22.71
CA PHE A 434 -3.31 21.31 22.51
C PHE A 434 -4.44 21.42 21.50
N TYR A 435 -5.61 21.90 21.94
CA TYR A 435 -6.83 21.86 21.12
C TYR A 435 -6.95 22.99 20.07
N GLU A 436 -6.09 24.01 20.13
CA GLU A 436 -6.07 25.06 19.12
C GLU A 436 -4.69 25.29 18.52
N ARG A 437 -3.68 25.60 19.33
CA ARG A 437 -2.31 25.84 18.82
C ARG A 437 -1.25 25.68 19.89
N SER A 438 -0.02 25.39 19.46
CA SER A 438 1.17 25.49 20.30
C SER A 438 2.21 26.41 19.69
N THR A 439 2.90 27.18 20.52
CA THR A 439 4.04 28.00 20.13
C THR A 439 5.14 27.86 21.17
N GLY A 440 6.32 27.42 20.77
CA GLY A 440 7.50 27.28 21.63
C GLY A 440 8.06 25.85 21.63
N VAL A 441 8.29 25.28 22.81
CA VAL A 441 8.91 23.95 22.99
C VAL A 441 7.90 23.00 23.59
N VAL A 442 7.65 21.88 22.92
CA VAL A 442 6.75 20.83 23.38
C VAL A 442 7.54 19.53 23.46
N TRP A 443 7.64 18.95 24.65
CA TRP A 443 8.36 17.70 24.91
C TRP A 443 7.41 16.65 25.48
N ALA A 444 7.35 15.49 24.85
CA ALA A 444 6.61 14.33 25.33
C ALA A 444 7.45 13.04 25.24
N GLY A 445 7.34 12.17 26.24
CA GLY A 445 7.96 10.84 26.17
C GLY A 445 7.29 9.90 25.17
N VAL A 446 5.98 10.06 24.89
CA VAL A 446 5.26 9.30 23.86
C VAL A 446 4.83 10.19 22.71
N GLY A 447 3.95 11.17 22.92
CA GLY A 447 3.43 11.93 21.78
C GLY A 447 2.84 13.30 22.05
N ASN A 448 2.87 14.13 21.02
CA ASN A 448 2.26 15.46 21.00
C ASN A 448 1.10 15.48 20.02
N VAL A 449 -0.04 16.03 20.44
CA VAL A 449 -1.22 16.26 19.59
C VAL A 449 -1.57 17.74 19.64
N VAL A 450 -1.61 18.40 18.49
CA VAL A 450 -2.02 19.80 18.34
C VAL A 450 -3.09 19.86 17.26
N ASP A 451 -4.30 20.29 17.58
CA ASP A 451 -5.41 20.27 16.61
C ASP A 451 -5.25 21.30 15.48
N GLY A 452 -4.60 22.44 15.77
CA GLY A 452 -4.22 23.46 14.80
C GLY A 452 -2.69 23.62 14.67
N PRO A 453 -2.15 24.85 14.53
CA PRO A 453 -0.75 25.04 14.22
C PRO A 453 0.15 24.77 15.44
N ALA A 454 1.18 23.96 15.24
CA ALA A 454 2.26 23.72 16.20
C ALA A 454 3.55 24.38 15.70
N LEU A 455 3.93 25.51 16.31
CA LEU A 455 5.08 26.32 15.92
C LEU A 455 6.22 26.20 16.93
N GLY A 456 7.35 25.65 16.49
CA GLY A 456 8.59 25.63 17.27
C GLY A 456 9.25 24.26 17.29
N LEU A 457 9.61 23.77 18.47
CA LEU A 457 10.24 22.47 18.67
C LEU A 457 9.21 21.50 19.23
N ASN A 458 8.83 20.48 18.46
CA ASN A 458 7.95 19.39 18.88
C ASN A 458 8.78 18.10 19.01
N TRP A 459 9.07 17.69 20.24
CA TRP A 459 9.83 16.48 20.55
C TRP A 459 8.91 15.41 21.12
N ALA A 460 8.90 14.25 20.48
CA ALA A 460 8.14 13.08 20.92
C ALA A 460 8.98 11.80 20.83
N GLY A 461 8.84 10.91 21.81
CA GLY A 461 9.46 9.58 21.72
C GLY A 461 8.82 8.68 20.66
N VAL A 462 7.55 8.86 20.34
CA VAL A 462 6.81 8.07 19.34
C VAL A 462 6.27 8.95 18.22
N PHE A 463 5.43 9.95 18.51
CA PHE A 463 4.72 10.68 17.46
C PHE A 463 4.44 12.17 17.70
N ASN A 464 4.38 12.95 16.62
CA ASN A 464 3.76 14.27 16.60
C ASN A 464 2.59 14.30 15.61
N ILE A 465 1.43 14.76 16.06
CA ILE A 465 0.25 15.01 15.23
C ILE A 465 -0.12 16.49 15.34
N GLY A 466 -0.24 17.18 14.21
CA GLY A 466 -0.54 18.61 14.14
C GLY A 466 -1.63 18.95 13.13
N GLY A 467 -2.32 20.08 13.30
CA GLY A 467 -3.04 20.72 12.21
C GLY A 467 -2.06 21.15 11.12
N GLU A 468 -1.14 22.05 11.49
CA GLU A 468 0.07 22.39 10.74
C GLU A 468 1.30 22.17 11.65
N LEU A 469 2.42 21.72 11.10
CA LEU A 469 3.66 21.53 11.87
C LEU A 469 4.73 22.49 11.35
N TYR A 470 5.19 23.42 12.19
CA TYR A 470 6.20 24.42 11.83
C TYR A 470 7.41 24.33 12.75
N GLY A 471 8.62 24.28 12.19
CA GLY A 471 9.87 24.30 12.94
C GLY A 471 10.59 22.95 12.93
N LEU A 472 10.99 22.44 14.11
CA LEU A 472 11.66 21.15 14.24
C LEU A 472 10.70 20.14 14.88
N ASN A 473 10.35 19.11 14.13
CA ASN A 473 9.44 18.05 14.58
C ASN A 473 10.22 16.74 14.65
N TRP A 474 10.48 16.25 15.87
CA TRP A 474 11.21 15.02 16.12
C TRP A 474 10.27 13.95 16.68
N ALA A 475 10.22 12.79 16.04
CA ALA A 475 9.45 11.65 16.48
C ALA A 475 10.23 10.34 16.31
N GLY A 476 10.20 9.46 17.31
CA GLY A 476 10.82 8.14 17.17
C GLY A 476 10.14 7.23 16.15
N VAL A 477 8.85 7.46 15.84
CA VAL A 477 8.11 6.70 14.83
C VAL A 477 7.60 7.62 13.71
N PHE A 478 6.77 8.62 14.00
CA PHE A 478 6.18 9.42 12.92
C PHE A 478 5.82 10.86 13.25
N ASN A 479 5.82 11.71 12.22
CA ASN A 479 5.18 13.02 12.24
C ASN A 479 4.01 13.04 11.24
N GLN A 480 2.89 13.61 11.64
CA GLN A 480 1.72 13.76 10.77
C GLN A 480 1.11 15.16 10.90
N SER A 481 0.86 15.81 9.77
CA SER A 481 0.10 17.06 9.71
C SER A 481 -1.20 16.87 8.92
N LYS A 482 -2.30 17.49 9.38
CA LYS A 482 -3.56 17.56 8.61
C LYS A 482 -3.43 18.46 7.37
N LYS A 483 -2.48 19.40 7.36
CA LYS A 483 -2.17 20.31 6.25
C LYS A 483 -0.66 20.36 5.99
N ASP A 484 -0.03 21.51 6.18
CA ASP A 484 1.35 21.76 5.77
C ASP A 484 2.37 21.37 6.85
N MET A 485 3.52 20.87 6.39
CA MET A 485 4.72 20.69 7.22
C MET A 485 5.80 21.67 6.77
N HIS A 486 6.37 22.42 7.71
CA HIS A 486 7.40 23.42 7.44
C HIS A 486 8.58 23.24 8.40
N GLY A 487 9.80 23.26 7.86
CA GLY A 487 11.03 23.16 8.64
C GLY A 487 11.68 21.79 8.53
N ALA A 488 12.07 21.18 9.65
CA ALA A 488 12.79 19.91 9.68
C ALA A 488 11.96 18.85 10.41
N ASN A 489 11.51 17.83 9.68
CA ASN A 489 10.65 16.76 10.17
C ASN A 489 11.43 15.44 10.18
N TRP A 490 11.73 14.95 11.38
CA TRP A 490 12.53 13.75 11.62
C TRP A 490 11.65 12.66 12.21
N ALA A 491 11.56 11.52 11.51
CA ALA A 491 10.80 10.36 11.93
C ALA A 491 11.60 9.07 11.79
N GLY A 492 11.49 8.15 12.75
CA GLY A 492 12.09 6.83 12.62
C GLY A 492 11.45 5.97 11.53
N VAL A 493 10.17 6.17 11.23
CA VAL A 493 9.42 5.41 10.22
C VAL A 493 8.90 6.31 9.11
N PHE A 494 8.07 7.31 9.41
CA PHE A 494 7.45 8.11 8.35
C PHE A 494 7.10 9.57 8.70
N ASN A 495 7.02 10.42 7.67
CA ASN A 495 6.38 11.73 7.73
C ASN A 495 5.20 11.79 6.75
N ILE A 496 4.07 12.36 7.17
CA ILE A 496 2.89 12.60 6.31
C ILE A 496 2.45 14.06 6.42
N ALA A 497 2.50 14.79 5.31
CA ALA A 497 1.88 16.10 5.15
C ALA A 497 0.55 15.97 4.39
N GLY A 498 -0.55 16.41 5.03
CA GLY A 498 -1.88 16.41 4.42
C GLY A 498 -2.03 17.39 3.25
N ALA A 499 -1.11 18.35 3.11
CA ALA A 499 -0.98 19.27 2.00
C ALA A 499 0.51 19.41 1.61
N ASP A 500 1.11 20.61 1.68
CA ASP A 500 2.46 20.86 1.19
C ASP A 500 3.55 20.56 2.24
N SER A 501 4.77 20.29 1.79
CA SER A 501 5.96 20.22 2.64
C SER A 501 7.04 21.22 2.21
N TYR A 502 7.52 22.03 3.15
CA TYR A 502 8.53 23.06 2.92
C TYR A 502 9.71 22.86 3.87
N GLY A 503 10.84 22.36 3.36
CA GLY A 503 12.04 22.15 4.17
C GLY A 503 12.64 20.76 4.00
N VAL A 504 12.87 20.05 5.10
CA VAL A 504 13.54 18.74 5.10
C VAL A 504 12.65 17.72 5.81
N ASP A 505 12.24 16.68 5.10
CA ASP A 505 11.57 15.52 5.67
C ASP A 505 12.51 14.32 5.60
N PHE A 506 12.84 13.75 6.77
CA PHE A 506 13.65 12.55 6.89
C PHE A 506 12.86 11.45 7.58
N ALA A 507 12.80 10.28 6.94
CA ALA A 507 12.11 9.11 7.45
C ALA A 507 12.92 7.83 7.24
N GLY A 508 12.85 6.89 8.18
CA GLY A 508 13.49 5.58 8.00
C GLY A 508 12.84 4.72 6.91
N VAL A 509 11.55 4.92 6.62
CA VAL A 509 10.79 4.13 5.63
C VAL A 509 10.23 4.98 4.51
N PHE A 510 9.40 5.99 4.80
CA PHE A 510 8.78 6.79 3.74
C PHE A 510 8.40 8.23 4.13
N ASN A 511 8.34 9.13 3.14
CA ASN A 511 7.66 10.41 3.27
C ASN A 511 6.53 10.54 2.25
N ILE A 512 5.40 11.11 2.66
CA ILE A 512 4.27 11.42 1.78
C ILE A 512 3.88 12.88 1.98
N ALA A 513 3.81 13.64 0.89
CA ALA A 513 3.14 14.93 0.84
C ALA A 513 1.99 14.86 -0.17
N ASN A 514 0.76 15.15 0.25
CA ASN A 514 -0.38 15.19 -0.66
C ASN A 514 -0.31 16.39 -1.64
N GLY A 515 0.46 17.42 -1.30
CA GLY A 515 0.71 18.61 -2.08
C GLY A 515 2.15 18.69 -2.60
N ASP A 516 2.65 19.91 -2.73
CA ASP A 516 3.98 20.20 -3.26
C ASP A 516 5.07 20.09 -2.18
N VAL A 517 6.24 19.63 -2.61
CA VAL A 517 7.46 19.57 -1.80
C VAL A 517 8.42 20.63 -2.28
N LYS A 518 8.78 21.58 -1.42
CA LYS A 518 9.82 22.59 -1.69
C LYS A 518 10.96 22.40 -0.70
N GLY A 519 11.95 21.61 -1.10
CA GLY A 519 13.09 21.26 -0.26
C GLY A 519 13.61 19.84 -0.49
N VAL A 520 13.80 19.08 0.58
CA VAL A 520 14.41 17.75 0.59
C VAL A 520 13.45 16.73 1.20
N GLN A 521 13.17 15.65 0.49
CA GLN A 521 12.56 14.45 1.03
C GLN A 521 13.54 13.28 0.93
N MET A 522 13.75 12.59 2.05
CA MET A 522 14.65 11.46 2.15
C MET A 522 14.02 10.30 2.93
N ALA A 523 13.96 9.14 2.29
CA ALA A 523 13.38 7.94 2.86
C ALA A 523 14.22 6.67 2.62
N GLY A 524 14.09 5.68 3.50
CA GLY A 524 14.73 4.37 3.29
C GLY A 524 14.12 3.56 2.13
N ILE A 525 12.80 3.69 1.90
CA ILE A 525 12.09 2.92 0.87
C ILE A 525 11.54 3.82 -0.23
N PHE A 526 10.69 4.79 0.10
CA PHE A 526 10.03 5.61 -0.91
C PHE A 526 9.64 7.03 -0.48
N ASP A 527 9.57 7.94 -1.45
CA ASP A 527 8.99 9.28 -1.28
C ASP A 527 7.89 9.53 -2.33
N ILE A 528 6.79 10.18 -1.90
CA ILE A 528 5.65 10.55 -2.77
C ILE A 528 5.29 12.04 -2.57
N ALA A 529 5.10 12.76 -3.67
CA ALA A 529 4.67 14.15 -3.67
C ALA A 529 3.79 14.48 -4.90
N ALA A 530 2.99 15.54 -4.86
CA ALA A 530 2.31 16.03 -6.06
C ALA A 530 3.31 16.67 -7.03
N SER A 531 4.17 17.57 -6.55
CA SER A 531 5.31 18.12 -7.27
C SER A 531 6.52 18.28 -6.35
N VAL A 532 7.73 18.24 -6.89
CA VAL A 532 8.97 18.43 -6.13
C VAL A 532 9.76 19.59 -6.72
N LYS A 533 10.14 20.56 -5.89
CA LYS A 533 11.14 21.58 -6.17
C LYS A 533 12.30 21.41 -5.19
N GLY A 534 13.31 20.65 -5.59
CA GLY A 534 14.45 20.32 -4.75
C GLY A 534 14.94 18.88 -4.95
N LEU A 535 15.15 18.14 -3.87
CA LEU A 535 15.68 16.77 -3.88
C LEU A 535 14.67 15.79 -3.30
N GLN A 536 14.43 14.69 -4.01
CA GLN A 536 13.67 13.54 -3.54
C GLN A 536 14.55 12.29 -3.64
N MET A 537 14.78 11.60 -2.53
CA MET A 537 15.75 10.50 -2.47
C MET A 537 15.24 9.32 -1.63
N ALA A 538 15.14 8.16 -2.27
CA ALA A 538 14.69 6.94 -1.61
C ALA A 538 15.50 5.71 -1.99
N GLY A 539 15.48 4.67 -1.15
CA GLY A 539 16.19 3.42 -1.44
C GLY A 539 15.60 2.63 -2.61
N ILE A 540 14.28 2.63 -2.80
CA ILE A 540 13.61 1.83 -3.83
C ILE A 540 13.00 2.71 -4.92
N PHE A 541 12.09 3.62 -4.57
CA PHE A 541 11.38 4.41 -5.57
C PHE A 541 10.94 5.80 -5.13
N ASN A 542 10.77 6.69 -6.11
CA ASN A 542 10.21 8.02 -5.93
C ASN A 542 9.08 8.28 -6.93
N ILE A 543 8.03 8.98 -6.49
CA ILE A 543 6.90 9.37 -7.34
C ILE A 543 6.60 10.86 -7.16
N ALA A 544 6.51 11.57 -8.30
CA ALA A 544 6.02 12.94 -8.37
C ALA A 544 5.25 13.18 -9.68
N SER A 545 4.50 14.27 -9.80
CA SER A 545 3.99 14.69 -11.12
C SER A 545 5.04 15.50 -11.87
N ASN A 546 5.56 16.56 -11.25
CA ASN A 546 6.63 17.39 -11.83
C ASN A 546 7.79 17.50 -10.84
N VAL A 547 9.02 17.52 -11.37
CA VAL A 547 10.24 17.68 -10.57
C VAL A 547 11.07 18.81 -11.14
N THR A 548 11.46 19.77 -10.31
CA THR A 548 12.51 20.76 -10.61
C THR A 548 13.65 20.52 -9.64
N GLY A 549 14.73 19.88 -10.10
CA GLY A 549 15.83 19.45 -9.25
C GLY A 549 16.23 17.99 -9.47
N MET A 550 16.29 17.19 -8.41
CA MET A 550 16.84 15.83 -8.45
C MET A 550 15.87 14.81 -7.87
N GLN A 551 15.72 13.68 -8.55
CA GLN A 551 14.94 12.52 -8.09
C GLN A 551 15.83 11.27 -8.16
N MET A 552 16.14 10.67 -7.01
CA MET A 552 17.14 9.61 -6.88
C MET A 552 16.58 8.38 -6.17
N ALA A 553 16.52 7.24 -6.86
CA ALA A 553 16.03 5.99 -6.32
C ALA A 553 16.92 4.81 -6.72
N GLY A 554 17.01 3.78 -5.87
CA GLY A 554 17.79 2.59 -6.20
C GLY A 554 17.22 1.79 -7.36
N ILE A 555 15.88 1.72 -7.51
CA ILE A 555 15.24 0.94 -8.57
C ILE A 555 14.55 1.84 -9.59
N PHE A 556 13.48 2.55 -9.22
CA PHE A 556 12.74 3.32 -10.21
C PHE A 556 12.29 4.70 -9.74
N ASN A 557 12.32 5.66 -10.66
CA ASN A 557 11.78 6.99 -10.46
C ASN A 557 10.65 7.24 -11.47
N VAL A 558 9.54 7.81 -11.00
CA VAL A 558 8.39 8.12 -11.85
C VAL A 558 8.02 9.59 -11.70
N ALA A 559 7.92 10.27 -12.85
CA ALA A 559 7.37 11.60 -12.98
C ALA A 559 6.25 11.60 -14.03
N ASN A 560 5.00 11.95 -13.69
CA ASN A 560 3.91 11.96 -14.69
C ASN A 560 4.00 13.13 -15.69
N GLY A 561 4.90 14.09 -15.45
CA GLY A 561 5.12 15.27 -16.27
C GLY A 561 6.61 15.51 -16.50
N LYS A 562 7.06 16.74 -16.31
CA LYS A 562 8.42 17.17 -16.63
C LYS A 562 9.34 17.08 -15.42
N VAL A 563 10.56 16.57 -15.65
CA VAL A 563 11.70 16.62 -14.74
C VAL A 563 12.71 17.63 -15.29
N ASP A 564 12.65 18.86 -14.80
CA ASP A 564 13.66 19.88 -15.04
C ASP A 564 14.87 19.65 -14.12
N GLY A 565 15.67 18.64 -14.47
CA GLY A 565 16.90 18.28 -13.77
C GLY A 565 17.30 16.82 -13.95
N VAL A 566 17.75 16.19 -12.87
CA VAL A 566 18.35 14.84 -12.90
C VAL A 566 17.37 13.80 -12.35
N GLN A 567 17.25 12.68 -13.03
CA GLN A 567 16.55 11.49 -12.55
C GLN A 567 17.54 10.33 -12.53
N MET A 568 17.76 9.69 -11.37
CA MET A 568 18.76 8.64 -11.22
C MET A 568 18.17 7.39 -10.57
N GLY A 569 18.18 6.27 -11.30
CA GLY A 569 17.72 4.96 -10.85
C GLY A 569 17.86 3.92 -11.96
N ILE A 570 17.67 2.64 -11.68
CA ILE A 570 17.76 1.60 -12.72
C ILE A 570 16.75 1.87 -13.84
N VAL A 571 15.53 2.28 -13.47
CA VAL A 571 14.46 2.64 -14.40
C VAL A 571 13.98 4.07 -14.13
N ASN A 572 13.95 4.92 -15.14
CA ASN A 572 13.44 6.28 -15.02
C ASN A 572 12.28 6.49 -15.99
N VAL A 573 11.17 7.05 -15.52
CA VAL A 573 9.96 7.28 -16.33
C VAL A 573 9.56 8.75 -16.21
N ALA A 574 9.41 9.44 -17.35
CA ALA A 574 8.84 10.78 -17.41
C ALA A 574 8.33 11.17 -18.80
N ASP A 575 7.61 12.29 -18.90
CA ASP A 575 7.31 12.89 -20.20
C ASP A 575 8.56 13.55 -20.81
N GLU A 576 9.31 14.30 -20.00
CA GLU A 576 10.55 14.98 -20.35
C GLU A 576 11.52 14.98 -19.17
N VAL A 577 12.81 14.75 -19.42
CA VAL A 577 13.87 14.83 -18.41
C VAL A 577 15.08 15.50 -19.02
N THR A 578 15.78 16.35 -18.27
CA THR A 578 17.05 16.94 -18.71
C THR A 578 18.15 15.88 -18.74
N LEU A 579 18.40 15.19 -17.62
CA LEU A 579 19.42 14.15 -17.49
C LEU A 579 18.89 12.89 -16.78
N PRO A 580 18.43 11.87 -17.54
CA PRO A 580 18.03 10.58 -16.98
C PRO A 580 19.22 9.61 -16.94
N ILE A 581 19.67 9.24 -15.74
CA ILE A 581 20.75 8.29 -15.51
C ILE A 581 20.14 6.98 -15.02
N GLY A 582 20.09 5.99 -15.91
CA GLY A 582 19.53 4.68 -15.59
C GLY A 582 19.83 3.63 -16.64
N LEU A 583 19.60 2.36 -16.33
CA LEU A 583 19.74 1.30 -17.33
C LEU A 583 18.64 1.40 -18.40
N VAL A 584 17.43 1.80 -17.97
CA VAL A 584 16.27 1.97 -18.85
C VAL A 584 15.57 3.29 -18.52
N ASN A 585 15.50 4.19 -19.48
CA ASN A 585 14.87 5.50 -19.37
C ASN A 585 13.68 5.60 -20.35
N ILE A 586 12.47 5.47 -19.84
CA ILE A 586 11.24 5.58 -20.63
C ILE A 586 10.80 7.04 -20.62
N ILE A 587 11.38 7.83 -21.52
CA ILE A 587 11.09 9.27 -21.65
C ILE A 587 10.27 9.52 -22.90
N LYS A 588 9.06 10.07 -22.76
CA LYS A 588 8.10 10.15 -23.87
C LYS A 588 8.59 10.96 -25.08
N ASN A 589 9.26 12.07 -24.82
CA ASN A 589 9.87 12.93 -25.85
C ASN A 589 11.40 12.70 -25.95
N GLY A 590 11.88 11.50 -25.57
CA GLY A 590 13.29 11.13 -25.51
C GLY A 590 13.68 10.04 -26.51
N ILE A 591 14.86 9.46 -26.27
CA ILE A 591 15.43 8.38 -27.07
C ILE A 591 15.04 7.05 -26.44
N PHE A 592 14.51 6.12 -27.23
CA PHE A 592 14.25 4.74 -26.83
C PHE A 592 14.45 3.84 -28.06
N ASP A 593 15.71 3.56 -28.35
CA ASP A 593 16.13 2.99 -29.64
C ASP A 593 16.81 1.63 -29.38
N PRO A 594 16.06 0.52 -29.37
CA PRO A 594 16.63 -0.82 -29.49
C PRO A 594 17.40 -0.96 -30.80
N PHE A 595 18.50 -1.70 -30.80
CA PHE A 595 19.30 -1.89 -32.01
C PHE A 595 19.98 -3.25 -32.07
N ILE A 596 20.34 -3.63 -33.29
CA ILE A 596 21.27 -4.73 -33.58
C ILE A 596 22.42 -4.15 -34.40
N MET A 597 23.65 -4.50 -34.07
CA MET A 597 24.85 -4.05 -34.78
C MET A 597 25.82 -5.20 -35.03
N TYR A 598 26.60 -5.05 -36.09
CA TYR A 598 27.73 -5.88 -36.42
C TYR A 598 29.01 -5.05 -36.36
N GLU A 599 30.05 -5.60 -35.74
CA GLU A 599 31.38 -5.00 -35.62
C GLU A 599 32.37 -5.76 -36.51
N ASP A 600 33.37 -5.07 -37.05
CA ASP A 600 34.48 -5.66 -37.82
C ASP A 600 35.27 -6.74 -37.06
N THR A 601 35.22 -6.70 -35.73
CA THR A 601 35.73 -7.74 -34.82
C THR A 601 34.90 -9.03 -34.84
N GLY A 602 33.82 -9.11 -35.62
CA GLY A 602 32.97 -10.29 -35.75
C GLY A 602 31.89 -10.42 -34.67
N PHE A 603 31.74 -9.43 -33.79
CA PHE A 603 30.65 -9.40 -32.81
C PHE A 603 29.33 -9.02 -33.49
N ILE A 604 28.30 -9.82 -33.20
CA ILE A 604 26.91 -9.45 -33.40
C ILE A 604 26.37 -9.04 -32.04
N SER A 605 25.92 -7.79 -31.95
CA SER A 605 25.49 -7.18 -30.69
C SER A 605 24.07 -6.69 -30.78
N ALA A 606 23.31 -6.86 -29.71
CA ALA A 606 22.03 -6.22 -29.48
C ALA A 606 22.16 -5.22 -28.34
N GLY A 607 21.44 -4.11 -28.41
CA GLY A 607 21.50 -3.10 -27.36
C GLY A 607 20.30 -2.18 -27.34
N LEU A 608 20.33 -1.27 -26.38
CA LEU A 608 19.31 -0.26 -26.16
C LEU A 608 19.98 1.07 -25.86
N ARG A 609 19.62 2.12 -26.61
CA ARG A 609 19.86 3.53 -26.24
C ARG A 609 18.59 4.06 -25.61
N SER A 610 18.69 4.65 -24.43
CA SER A 610 17.53 5.08 -23.67
C SER A 610 17.83 6.35 -22.89
N GLY A 611 17.06 7.43 -23.09
CA GLY A 611 17.29 8.69 -22.39
C GLY A 611 16.47 9.88 -22.86
N SER A 612 16.98 11.08 -22.62
CA SER A 612 16.38 12.33 -23.06
C SER A 612 16.69 12.62 -24.54
N LYS A 613 16.25 13.77 -25.04
CA LYS A 613 16.43 14.17 -26.45
C LYS A 613 17.89 14.24 -26.91
N ASN A 614 18.81 14.60 -26.01
CA ASN A 614 20.21 14.85 -26.35
C ASN A 614 21.20 14.02 -25.54
N PHE A 615 20.71 13.22 -24.59
CA PHE A 615 21.53 12.38 -23.73
C PHE A 615 20.87 11.01 -23.58
N TYR A 616 21.65 9.95 -23.69
CA TYR A 616 21.17 8.60 -23.46
C TYR A 616 22.17 7.78 -22.64
N THR A 617 21.65 6.80 -21.92
CA THR A 617 22.43 5.65 -21.47
C THR A 617 22.32 4.54 -22.51
N ILE A 618 23.35 3.71 -22.57
CA ILE A 618 23.42 2.61 -23.53
C ILE A 618 23.83 1.32 -22.84
N GLY A 619 23.08 0.25 -23.14
CA GLY A 619 23.42 -1.13 -22.76
C GLY A 619 23.60 -1.98 -24.01
N ILE A 620 24.64 -2.81 -24.04
CA ILE A 620 24.96 -3.68 -25.18
C ILE A 620 25.29 -5.06 -24.66
N ILE A 621 24.71 -6.08 -25.27
CA ILE A 621 25.14 -7.48 -25.16
C ILE A 621 25.56 -7.95 -26.55
N GLY A 622 26.64 -8.71 -26.63
CA GLY A 622 27.12 -9.19 -27.93
C GLY A 622 27.71 -10.58 -27.85
N THR A 623 27.64 -11.29 -28.96
CA THR A 623 28.25 -12.61 -29.12
C THR A 623 29.08 -12.67 -30.38
N ARG A 624 30.11 -13.51 -30.31
CA ARG A 624 30.98 -13.84 -31.41
C ARG A 624 31.08 -15.37 -31.48
N THR A 625 30.46 -15.96 -32.50
CA THR A 625 30.20 -17.41 -32.59
C THR A 625 31.41 -18.23 -33.00
N ASP A 626 32.36 -17.67 -33.74
CA ASP A 626 33.61 -18.35 -34.13
C ASP A 626 34.56 -18.60 -32.95
N LEU A 627 34.43 -17.79 -31.89
CA LEU A 627 35.29 -17.87 -30.69
C LEU A 627 34.53 -18.21 -29.40
N ASP A 628 33.26 -18.60 -29.49
CA ASP A 628 32.40 -18.87 -28.32
C ASP A 628 32.53 -17.76 -27.25
N THR A 629 32.47 -16.49 -27.67
CA THR A 629 32.72 -15.35 -26.78
C THR A 629 31.46 -14.49 -26.64
N VAL A 630 31.21 -14.00 -25.43
CA VAL A 630 30.15 -13.04 -25.12
C VAL A 630 30.74 -11.76 -24.56
N CYS A 631 30.04 -10.64 -24.73
CA CYS A 631 30.39 -9.37 -24.14
C CYS A 631 29.15 -8.67 -23.58
N TRP A 632 29.36 -7.86 -22.55
CA TRP A 632 28.38 -6.88 -22.08
C TRP A 632 29.08 -5.54 -21.88
N ARG A 633 28.43 -4.46 -22.31
CA ARG A 633 28.92 -3.08 -22.20
C ARG A 633 27.79 -2.18 -21.70
N GLY A 634 28.15 -1.21 -20.87
CA GLY A 634 27.28 -0.13 -20.42
C GLY A 634 27.96 1.21 -20.63
N GLY A 635 27.20 2.27 -20.86
CA GLY A 635 27.78 3.57 -21.13
C GLY A 635 26.75 4.68 -21.24
N PHE A 636 27.21 5.82 -21.73
CA PHE A 636 26.39 6.99 -22.00
C PHE A 636 26.88 7.71 -23.25
N GLY A 637 25.99 8.46 -23.88
CA GLY A 637 26.28 9.22 -25.08
C GLY A 637 25.36 10.40 -25.25
N GLY A 638 25.69 11.24 -26.23
CA GLY A 638 24.85 12.34 -26.66
C GLY A 638 24.46 12.17 -28.12
N GLU A 639 23.23 12.55 -28.42
CA GLU A 639 22.69 12.60 -29.79
C GLU A 639 22.55 14.06 -30.24
N LEU A 640 23.05 14.33 -31.45
CA LEU A 640 22.85 15.57 -32.19
C LEU A 640 21.95 15.28 -33.42
N PRO A 641 20.63 15.52 -33.33
CA PRO A 641 19.72 15.32 -34.45
C PRO A 641 19.83 16.50 -35.45
N VAL A 642 19.95 16.18 -36.74
CA VAL A 642 19.99 17.09 -37.89
C VAL A 642 18.98 16.64 -38.94
N GLY A 643 17.70 16.91 -38.67
CA GLY A 643 16.60 16.41 -39.50
C GLY A 643 16.45 14.90 -39.39
N PRO A 644 16.41 14.13 -40.50
CA PRO A 644 16.33 12.67 -40.45
C PRO A 644 17.68 12.01 -40.11
N VAL A 645 18.78 12.75 -40.21
CA VAL A 645 20.13 12.28 -39.87
C VAL A 645 20.44 12.65 -38.42
N TYR A 646 21.17 11.80 -37.71
CA TYR A 646 21.67 12.09 -36.37
C TYR A 646 23.13 11.70 -36.25
N PHE A 647 23.84 12.37 -35.34
CA PHE A 647 25.22 12.07 -34.99
C PHE A 647 25.32 11.78 -33.50
N ASP A 648 25.88 10.63 -33.15
CA ASP A 648 26.10 10.25 -31.76
C ASP A 648 27.59 10.23 -31.40
N LEU A 649 27.88 10.62 -30.17
CA LEU A 649 29.16 10.36 -29.51
C LEU A 649 28.88 9.63 -28.20
N ASP A 650 29.40 8.40 -28.06
CA ASP A 650 29.22 7.62 -26.85
C ASP A 650 30.49 6.93 -26.36
N LEU A 651 30.53 6.72 -25.05
CA LEU A 651 31.57 5.98 -24.35
C LEU A 651 30.92 4.81 -23.63
N THR A 652 31.41 3.60 -23.92
CA THR A 652 30.98 2.37 -23.26
C THR A 652 32.15 1.66 -22.60
N ALA A 653 31.87 0.96 -21.51
CA ALA A 653 32.82 0.10 -20.82
C ALA A 653 32.14 -1.22 -20.44
N GLY A 654 32.91 -2.30 -20.40
CA GLY A 654 32.36 -3.63 -20.25
C GLY A 654 33.41 -4.72 -20.11
N SER A 655 32.95 -5.96 -20.21
CA SER A 655 33.84 -7.11 -20.25
C SER A 655 33.43 -8.14 -21.30
N MET A 656 34.41 -8.94 -21.70
CA MET A 656 34.27 -10.03 -22.65
C MET A 656 34.71 -11.33 -21.98
N HIS A 657 33.96 -12.40 -22.20
CA HIS A 657 34.21 -13.71 -21.59
C HIS A 657 33.98 -14.85 -22.59
N SER A 658 34.82 -15.88 -22.54
CA SER A 658 34.53 -17.13 -23.26
C SER A 658 33.37 -17.87 -22.58
N VAL A 659 32.39 -18.33 -23.35
CA VAL A 659 31.25 -19.15 -22.91
C VAL A 659 31.74 -20.41 -22.21
N ARG A 660 32.76 -21.06 -22.75
CA ARG A 660 33.35 -22.26 -22.15
C ARG A 660 34.01 -21.96 -20.80
N GLY A 661 34.74 -20.84 -20.71
CA GLY A 661 35.32 -20.36 -19.46
C GLY A 661 34.26 -20.08 -18.38
N MET A 662 33.12 -19.48 -18.76
CA MET A 662 32.00 -19.27 -17.82
C MET A 662 31.37 -20.59 -17.36
N ILE A 663 31.20 -21.57 -18.25
CA ILE A 663 30.68 -22.90 -17.90
C ILE A 663 31.65 -23.63 -16.96
N ASP A 664 32.96 -23.55 -17.24
CA ASP A 664 33.99 -24.18 -16.42
C ASP A 664 34.10 -23.50 -15.04
N LEU A 665 33.88 -22.18 -14.97
CA LEU A 665 33.79 -21.42 -13.73
C LEU A 665 32.53 -21.81 -12.93
N PHE A 666 31.38 -21.90 -13.59
CA PHE A 666 30.15 -22.35 -12.96
C PHE A 666 30.35 -23.75 -12.38
N LYS A 667 30.83 -24.71 -13.17
CA LYS A 667 31.13 -26.08 -12.72
C LYS A 667 32.14 -26.13 -11.57
N ALA A 668 33.15 -25.26 -11.58
CA ALA A 668 34.14 -25.20 -10.50
C ALA A 668 33.54 -24.74 -9.16
N GLY A 669 32.42 -24.04 -9.18
CA GLY A 669 31.73 -23.61 -7.97
C GLY A 669 30.87 -24.68 -7.31
N TRP A 670 30.74 -25.86 -7.92
CA TRP A 670 29.90 -26.94 -7.43
C TRP A 670 30.70 -28.24 -7.34
N GLU A 671 30.65 -28.88 -6.17
CA GLU A 671 31.17 -30.22 -5.96
C GLU A 671 30.00 -31.22 -5.97
N MET A 672 30.20 -32.33 -6.67
CA MET A 672 29.23 -33.43 -6.72
C MET A 672 29.68 -34.47 -5.70
N HIS A 673 28.90 -34.67 -4.64
CA HIS A 673 29.17 -35.73 -3.67
C HIS A 673 28.69 -37.09 -4.21
N ASP A 674 29.25 -38.18 -3.67
CA ASP A 674 28.93 -39.57 -4.04
C ASP A 674 27.43 -39.93 -3.85
N ASP A 675 26.67 -39.11 -3.13
CA ASP A 675 25.23 -39.20 -2.91
C ASP A 675 24.38 -38.41 -3.93
N ASN A 676 25.00 -37.94 -5.03
CA ASN A 676 24.37 -37.10 -6.07
C ASN A 676 23.84 -35.74 -5.56
N LEU A 677 24.27 -35.25 -4.39
CA LEU A 677 23.98 -33.90 -3.92
C LEU A 677 25.03 -32.91 -4.46
N LEU A 678 24.54 -31.85 -5.12
CA LEU A 678 25.34 -30.70 -5.56
C LEU A 678 25.49 -29.71 -4.40
N THR A 679 26.71 -29.54 -3.89
CA THR A 679 27.03 -28.56 -2.85
C THR A 679 27.96 -27.47 -3.38
N PRO A 680 27.85 -26.22 -2.88
CA PRO A 680 28.81 -25.17 -3.22
C PRO A 680 30.24 -25.57 -2.79
N SER A 681 31.21 -25.49 -3.69
CA SER A 681 32.61 -25.82 -3.38
C SER A 681 33.17 -24.91 -2.29
N SER A 682 33.85 -25.50 -1.29
CA SER A 682 34.51 -24.79 -0.19
C SER A 682 35.92 -24.28 -0.54
N SER A 683 36.42 -24.60 -1.74
CA SER A 683 37.75 -24.25 -2.24
C SER A 683 37.77 -22.84 -2.84
N THR A 684 38.13 -21.84 -2.03
CA THR A 684 38.41 -20.47 -2.51
C THR A 684 39.53 -20.43 -3.55
N ASN A 685 40.48 -21.38 -3.50
CA ASN A 685 41.62 -21.40 -4.42
C ASN A 685 41.25 -21.91 -5.83
N ALA A 686 40.34 -22.88 -5.96
CA ALA A 686 39.90 -23.38 -7.28
C ALA A 686 39.03 -22.34 -8.02
N MET A 687 38.20 -21.59 -7.30
CA MET A 687 37.42 -20.48 -7.87
C MET A 687 38.31 -19.32 -8.31
N THR A 688 39.32 -18.96 -7.51
CA THR A 688 40.22 -17.83 -7.80
C THR A 688 41.18 -18.16 -8.93
N GLU A 689 41.76 -19.36 -8.97
CA GLU A 689 42.62 -19.78 -10.09
C GLU A 689 41.83 -19.92 -11.40
N ARG A 690 40.56 -20.38 -11.38
CA ARG A 690 39.73 -20.52 -12.59
C ARG A 690 39.06 -19.22 -13.06
N MET A 691 38.83 -18.23 -12.19
CA MET A 691 38.40 -16.87 -12.58
C MET A 691 39.40 -16.18 -13.54
N ILE A 692 40.67 -16.57 -13.47
CA ILE A 692 41.77 -16.01 -14.27
C ILE A 692 41.72 -16.48 -15.74
N TYR A 693 40.92 -17.51 -16.05
CA TYR A 693 40.84 -18.11 -17.38
C TYR A 693 39.78 -17.44 -18.27
N GLY A 694 40.14 -16.31 -18.89
CA GLY A 694 39.54 -15.91 -20.17
C GLY A 694 38.59 -14.71 -20.19
N GLY A 695 38.85 -13.68 -19.36
CA GLY A 695 38.17 -12.38 -19.47
C GLY A 695 39.05 -11.26 -20.03
N ALA A 696 38.42 -10.24 -20.62
CA ALA A 696 39.06 -8.95 -20.92
C ALA A 696 38.12 -7.77 -20.61
N ILE A 697 38.67 -6.65 -20.15
CA ILE A 697 37.95 -5.37 -20.04
C ILE A 697 37.98 -4.70 -21.39
N LEU A 698 36.83 -4.21 -21.84
CA LEU A 698 36.67 -3.45 -23.08
C LEU A 698 36.12 -2.07 -22.76
N ALA A 699 36.82 -1.02 -23.17
CA ALA A 699 36.28 0.34 -23.24
C ALA A 699 36.25 0.78 -24.70
N GLN A 700 35.18 1.45 -25.12
CA GLN A 700 34.95 1.78 -26.52
C GLN A 700 34.34 3.19 -26.62
N LEU A 701 35.03 4.08 -27.32
CA LEU A 701 34.54 5.39 -27.72
C LEU A 701 34.01 5.27 -29.15
N ARG A 702 32.77 5.69 -29.42
CA ARG A 702 32.15 5.58 -30.75
C ARG A 702 31.65 6.91 -31.25
N LEU A 703 31.87 7.13 -32.55
CA LEU A 703 31.24 8.18 -33.33
C LEU A 703 30.31 7.51 -34.34
N THR A 704 29.02 7.81 -34.24
CA THR A 704 27.98 7.18 -35.07
C THR A 704 27.31 8.23 -35.94
N ALA A 705 27.08 7.89 -37.21
CA ALA A 705 26.14 8.61 -38.06
C ALA A 705 24.97 7.68 -38.39
N GLY A 706 23.75 8.16 -38.19
CA GLY A 706 22.56 7.37 -38.49
C GLY A 706 21.50 8.14 -39.25
N TRP A 707 20.62 7.40 -39.90
CA TRP A 707 19.50 7.91 -40.67
C TRP A 707 18.21 7.21 -40.24
N ARG A 708 17.25 7.98 -39.71
CA ARG A 708 15.91 7.52 -39.39
C ARG A 708 15.04 7.58 -40.65
N PHE A 709 14.53 6.43 -41.10
CA PHE A 709 13.59 6.37 -42.22
C PHE A 709 12.18 6.80 -41.78
N ASN A 710 11.82 6.46 -40.54
CA ASN A 710 10.59 6.83 -39.86
C ASN A 710 10.79 6.72 -38.33
N ASP A 711 9.71 6.88 -37.56
CA ASP A 711 9.74 6.84 -36.09
C ASP A 711 10.10 5.47 -35.49
N ASN A 712 10.14 4.39 -36.31
CA ASN A 712 10.33 3.01 -35.85
C ASN A 712 11.55 2.30 -36.45
N ILE A 713 12.17 2.81 -37.52
CA ILE A 713 13.29 2.11 -38.18
C ILE A 713 14.31 3.11 -38.71
N GLY A 714 15.57 2.81 -38.45
CA GLY A 714 16.70 3.52 -39.02
C GLY A 714 17.92 2.62 -39.21
N ILE A 715 18.93 3.16 -39.87
CA ILE A 715 20.25 2.52 -40.01
C ILE A 715 21.32 3.43 -39.46
N PHE A 716 22.40 2.83 -39.01
CA PHE A 716 23.57 3.59 -38.57
C PHE A 716 24.86 2.87 -38.89
N ALA A 717 25.91 3.67 -39.04
CA ALA A 717 27.28 3.19 -39.16
C ALA A 717 28.22 4.16 -38.47
N GLY A 718 29.36 3.66 -38.04
CA GLY A 718 30.29 4.47 -37.28
C GLY A 718 31.69 3.90 -37.19
N VAL A 719 32.54 4.69 -36.55
CA VAL A 719 33.91 4.32 -36.21
C VAL A 719 34.05 4.27 -34.69
N SER A 720 34.90 3.37 -34.21
CA SER A 720 35.17 3.19 -32.80
C SER A 720 36.66 3.25 -32.50
N TYR A 721 37.02 3.73 -31.32
CA TYR A 721 38.34 3.54 -30.73
C TYR A 721 38.20 2.63 -29.52
N ASN A 722 38.87 1.48 -29.59
CA ASN A 722 38.71 0.39 -28.65
C ASN A 722 39.95 0.26 -27.79
N TYR A 723 39.73 0.09 -26.49
CA TYR A 723 40.74 -0.28 -25.50
C TYR A 723 40.38 -1.63 -24.90
N CYS A 724 41.28 -2.59 -24.99
CA CYS A 724 41.08 -3.93 -24.48
C CYS A 724 42.25 -4.34 -23.56
N ARG A 725 41.94 -4.87 -22.37
CA ARG A 725 42.96 -5.36 -21.41
C ARG A 725 42.59 -6.72 -20.85
N ARG A 726 43.53 -7.67 -20.88
CA ARG A 726 43.34 -9.05 -20.38
C ARG A 726 43.61 -9.15 -18.87
N PHE A 727 42.91 -10.05 -18.16
CA PHE A 727 43.03 -10.23 -16.70
C PHE A 727 44.25 -11.06 -16.20
N SER A 728 44.94 -11.86 -17.03
CA SER A 728 45.93 -12.87 -16.55
C SER A 728 47.38 -12.38 -16.41
N SER A 729 48.11 -12.96 -15.43
CA SER A 729 49.55 -12.81 -15.15
C SER A 729 50.37 -14.11 -15.14
N ALA A 730 49.81 -15.27 -15.50
CA ALA A 730 50.54 -16.55 -15.44
C ALA A 730 50.43 -17.33 -16.75
N GLY A 731 51.58 -17.77 -17.27
CA GLY A 731 51.68 -18.49 -18.53
C GLY A 731 50.92 -19.82 -18.50
N VAL A 732 49.92 -19.97 -19.38
CA VAL A 732 49.32 -21.26 -19.75
C VAL A 732 48.84 -21.24 -21.20
N ALA A 733 49.32 -22.25 -21.93
CA ALA A 733 48.92 -22.88 -23.21
C ALA A 733 48.56 -22.00 -24.43
N PRO A 734 49.14 -22.29 -25.64
CA PRO A 734 48.82 -21.63 -26.93
C PRO A 734 47.36 -21.75 -27.39
N GLU A 735 46.54 -22.51 -26.67
CA GLU A 735 45.24 -23.02 -27.11
C GLU A 735 44.06 -22.14 -26.66
N ASN A 736 44.34 -21.04 -25.95
CA ASN A 736 43.34 -20.10 -25.45
C ASN A 736 42.77 -19.22 -26.58
N ARG A 737 41.57 -19.59 -27.05
CA ARG A 737 40.77 -18.97 -28.13
C ARG A 737 40.24 -17.56 -27.88
N LEU A 738 40.94 -16.70 -27.13
CA LEU A 738 40.78 -15.24 -27.21
C LEU A 738 41.76 -14.62 -28.23
N ALA A 739 42.27 -15.46 -29.15
CA ALA A 739 43.20 -15.13 -30.23
C ALA A 739 42.61 -14.23 -31.34
N ALA A 740 41.57 -13.45 -31.03
CA ALA A 740 40.96 -12.48 -31.93
C ALA A 740 41.83 -11.26 -32.18
N PHE A 741 42.69 -10.92 -31.23
CA PHE A 741 43.49 -9.71 -31.28
C PHE A 741 44.98 -10.08 -31.22
N PRO A 742 45.84 -9.46 -32.04
CA PRO A 742 47.29 -9.63 -31.93
C PRO A 742 47.74 -8.94 -30.63
N TRP A 743 47.67 -9.67 -29.52
CA TRP A 743 48.14 -9.20 -28.23
C TRP A 743 49.65 -8.96 -28.31
N SER A 744 50.06 -7.71 -28.11
CA SER A 744 51.45 -7.42 -27.75
C SER A 744 51.75 -8.02 -26.36
N ASP A 745 53.03 -8.18 -26.03
CA ASP A 745 53.49 -8.68 -24.72
C ASP A 745 52.89 -7.91 -23.51
N ASP A 746 52.34 -6.71 -23.76
CA ASP A 746 51.87 -5.76 -22.76
C ASP A 746 50.39 -5.93 -22.33
N ARG A 747 49.75 -7.06 -22.69
CA ARG A 747 48.39 -7.48 -22.24
C ARG A 747 47.27 -6.48 -22.54
N THR A 748 47.56 -5.49 -23.37
CA THR A 748 46.75 -4.30 -23.63
C THR A 748 46.79 -4.03 -25.12
N ILE A 749 45.63 -3.77 -25.72
CA ILE A 749 45.52 -3.47 -27.14
C ILE A 749 44.62 -2.26 -27.31
N HIS A 750 45.06 -1.36 -28.18
CA HIS A 750 44.24 -0.29 -28.72
C HIS A 750 44.05 -0.51 -30.21
N TYR A 751 42.83 -0.36 -30.72
CA TYR A 751 42.59 -0.50 -32.15
C TYR A 751 41.41 0.35 -32.61
N PRO A 752 41.50 0.96 -33.81
CA PRO A 752 40.33 1.53 -34.47
C PRO A 752 39.42 0.38 -34.93
N GLY A 753 38.11 0.60 -34.91
CA GLY A 753 37.13 -0.34 -35.44
C GLY A 753 36.04 0.35 -36.23
N ILE A 754 35.29 -0.44 -36.99
CA ILE A 754 34.08 0.00 -37.70
C ILE A 754 32.89 -0.88 -37.33
N PHE A 755 31.70 -0.28 -37.35
CA PHE A 755 30.46 -0.99 -37.06
C PHE A 755 29.30 -0.44 -37.89
N ALA A 756 28.28 -1.26 -38.08
CA ALA A 756 27.03 -0.87 -38.71
C ALA A 756 25.86 -1.63 -38.10
N GLY A 757 24.68 -1.05 -38.11
CA GLY A 757 23.51 -1.64 -37.47
C GLY A 757 22.18 -1.07 -37.94
N ILE A 758 21.13 -1.68 -37.41
CA ILE A 758 19.73 -1.30 -37.62
C ILE A 758 19.18 -0.94 -36.24
N GLN A 759 18.46 0.19 -36.18
CA GLN A 759 17.67 0.59 -35.02
C GLN A 759 16.18 0.35 -35.27
N PHE A 760 15.46 0.06 -34.19
CA PHE A 760 14.03 -0.28 -34.16
C PHE A 760 13.24 0.66 -33.25
#